data_AF-A0AAD6GN24-F1
#
_entry.id   AF-A0AAD6GN24-F1
#
_cell.length_a   1.000
_cell.length_b   1.000
_cell.length_c   1.000
_cell.angle_alpha   90.00
_cell.angle_beta   90.00
_cell.angle_gamma   90.00
#
_symmetry.space_group_name_H-M   'P 1'
#
loop_
_entity.id
_entity.type
_entity.pdbx_description
1 polymer ?
#
loop_
_entity_poly.entity_id
_entity_poly.type
_entity_poly.pdbx_seq_one_letter_code
_entity_poly.pdbx_strand_id
1 'polypeptide(L)'
;MNCPHIHARRLQVNLLGEGNSAVLHRSGEFPFFTILFLALIMYSWVVLVILSFRPISTHSWEPHTGRYNDYPKNLNYKLDERLYRSARIIQSIASVLVLPWTSAVCAYAAVIFVQNQKDGLSLTMRQVMNLADRRWMDGTIIADIFSGGWKKNGSTFLAVAIFLHFFALLIYPIQSIVISPTTRHVPTFPVEMGQISDLSRMREDQDHILGSDVVQARSAFAKADRHTWQPQLWEEGGHQQFATFKNLSDMNNPFYCPLPNGFNGGVLRQYAPRINSNATVQVVDRSEYARDCEYESANLFARYSSVYTRNPGGTYENNRTWEISACMMSTSTGSPWVETRDRQEFSETLYINVTNPDIDYSLSPLANGTLYKINLRTIAGYFELPNYMNNQTASPLFFSDPTGGCEEGGYGCVRQAARYYYNPSRQVKRQSDDADNSTITTDETLPWKHMMTARKGPLMTTALAIFGPGSFLNTFFAEYDSMKRKLIDANISSGDIDYSRANSLCIELAPLMNMYSTSGLSYVGTDSCISSYFSEIGNYYYSSNPHDLVARWLDSMFNDREVLKNTFDAAAFLVNKRFVEALYPTFDIYQDLGAEIGAPESTVAGIIVATIFLGLWIIPLIALAFYGSVNPRWTSRLDSFAMLRFGAFYGSGIFPMLVSRKTKNIKELDEVSGVVRDAGTVNDDPIIPVGRVGLGEGKPLRRSRRYECYKGDSEPLTPSELSKIRRGG
;
A
#
# COMPACT_ATOMS: atom_id res chain seq x y z
N MET A 1 -25.96 -53.27 75.08
CA MET A 1 -24.80 -52.51 75.62
C MET A 1 -24.85 -51.13 75.00
N ASN A 2 -24.76 -50.11 75.86
CA ASN A 2 -25.36 -48.79 75.69
C ASN A 2 -24.67 -47.87 74.68
N CYS A 3 -25.48 -47.25 73.81
CA CYS A 3 -25.14 -46.04 73.06
C CYS A 3 -24.97 -44.85 74.04
N PRO A 4 -23.94 -44.00 73.90
CA PRO A 4 -23.96 -42.70 74.52
C PRO A 4 -24.70 -41.72 73.61
N HIS A 5 -25.86 -41.26 74.07
CA HIS A 5 -26.51 -40.05 73.61
C HIS A 5 -25.53 -38.87 73.77
N ILE A 6 -25.15 -38.23 72.66
CA ILE A 6 -24.47 -36.94 72.69
C ILE A 6 -25.53 -35.88 73.04
N HIS A 7 -25.70 -35.66 74.35
CA HIS A 7 -26.36 -34.47 74.87
C HIS A 7 -25.49 -33.26 74.55
N ALA A 8 -26.02 -32.34 73.74
CA ALA A 8 -25.49 -30.99 73.62
C ALA A 8 -25.52 -30.31 75.00
N ARG A 9 -24.38 -30.24 75.68
CA ARG A 9 -24.20 -29.37 76.85
C ARG A 9 -24.36 -27.92 76.38
N ARG A 10 -25.44 -27.27 76.83
CA ARG A 10 -25.55 -25.81 76.89
C ARG A 10 -24.40 -25.30 77.78
N LEU A 11 -23.29 -24.91 77.17
CA LEU A 11 -22.39 -23.94 77.75
C LEU A 11 -23.02 -22.56 77.51
N GLN A 12 -23.62 -21.99 78.55
CA GLN A 12 -23.97 -20.58 78.60
C GLN A 12 -22.70 -19.76 78.42
N VAL A 13 -22.50 -19.24 77.21
CA VAL A 13 -21.67 -18.07 76.98
C VAL A 13 -22.64 -16.90 76.84
N ASN A 14 -22.83 -16.18 77.94
CA ASN A 14 -23.46 -14.86 77.94
C ASN A 14 -22.56 -13.86 77.19
N LEU A 15 -23.23 -12.85 76.61
CA LEU A 15 -22.75 -11.65 75.91
C LEU A 15 -22.59 -11.77 74.39
N LEU A 16 -23.66 -11.44 73.65
CA LEU A 16 -23.66 -10.59 72.46
C LEU A 16 -25.11 -10.38 71.94
N GLY A 17 -25.54 -9.11 71.79
CA GLY A 17 -26.76 -8.74 71.05
C GLY A 17 -27.99 -8.29 71.86
N GLU A 18 -27.87 -7.87 73.13
CA GLU A 18 -29.05 -7.38 73.88
C GLU A 18 -29.75 -6.21 73.16
N GLY A 19 -30.96 -6.47 72.67
CA GLY A 19 -31.93 -5.47 72.18
C GLY A 19 -31.75 -4.93 70.76
N ASN A 20 -30.62 -5.18 70.09
CA ASN A 20 -30.34 -4.62 68.75
C ASN A 20 -30.77 -5.58 67.64
N SER A 21 -31.57 -5.08 66.69
CA SER A 21 -32.05 -5.90 65.57
C SER A 21 -32.13 -5.10 64.27
N ALA A 22 -31.87 -5.78 63.15
CA ALA A 22 -31.90 -5.19 61.82
C ALA A 22 -32.58 -6.12 60.82
N VAL A 23 -33.13 -5.55 59.76
CA VAL A 23 -33.63 -6.28 58.60
C VAL A 23 -32.50 -6.51 57.61
N LEU A 24 -32.55 -7.61 56.87
CA LEU A 24 -31.54 -7.89 55.85
C LEU A 24 -31.64 -6.92 54.67
N HIS A 25 -30.55 -6.21 54.37
CA HIS A 25 -30.49 -5.23 53.28
C HIS A 25 -30.13 -5.85 51.93
N ARG A 26 -30.46 -5.13 50.84
CA ARG A 26 -29.97 -5.37 49.47
C ARG A 26 -28.93 -4.29 49.10
N SER A 27 -27.89 -4.63 48.34
CA SER A 27 -27.02 -3.61 47.69
C SER A 27 -27.44 -3.42 46.24
N GLY A 28 -27.72 -2.18 45.84
CA GLY A 28 -27.80 -1.80 44.42
C GLY A 28 -26.46 -1.33 43.82
N GLU A 29 -25.45 -1.08 44.65
CA GLU A 29 -24.20 -0.45 44.22
C GLU A 29 -23.34 -1.34 43.30
N PHE A 30 -23.16 -2.61 43.67
CA PHE A 30 -22.37 -3.56 42.89
C PHE A 30 -22.85 -3.75 41.44
N PRO A 31 -24.16 -4.00 41.15
CA PRO A 31 -24.61 -4.10 39.78
C PRO A 31 -24.47 -2.77 39.02
N PHE A 32 -24.67 -1.62 39.67
CA PHE A 32 -24.47 -0.31 39.03
C PHE A 32 -23.02 -0.12 38.57
N PHE A 33 -22.03 -0.30 39.46
CA PHE A 33 -20.62 -0.18 39.09
C PHE A 33 -20.17 -1.24 38.10
N THR A 34 -20.74 -2.46 38.17
CA THR A 34 -20.43 -3.52 37.20
C THR A 34 -20.94 -3.15 35.81
N ILE A 35 -22.16 -2.61 35.69
CA ILE A 35 -22.69 -2.14 34.40
C ILE A 35 -21.83 -1.00 33.86
N LEU A 36 -21.43 -0.03 34.69
CA LEU A 36 -20.55 1.06 34.27
C LEU A 36 -19.19 0.55 33.75
N PHE A 37 -18.57 -0.38 34.48
CA PHE A 37 -17.31 -1.01 34.08
C PHE A 37 -17.44 -1.77 32.75
N LEU A 38 -18.52 -2.53 32.59
CA LEU A 38 -18.80 -3.28 31.36
C LEU A 38 -19.11 -2.34 30.18
N ALA A 39 -19.79 -1.22 30.41
CA ALA A 39 -20.04 -0.22 29.38
C ALA A 39 -18.73 0.36 28.83
N LEU A 40 -17.73 0.60 29.68
CA LEU A 40 -16.40 1.07 29.25
C LEU A 40 -15.65 0.01 28.42
N ILE A 41 -15.71 -1.26 28.83
CA ILE A 41 -15.09 -2.36 28.07
C ILE A 41 -15.76 -2.52 26.71
N MET A 42 -17.09 -2.49 26.67
CA MET A 42 -17.86 -2.59 25.43
C MET A 42 -17.58 -1.40 24.51
N TYR A 43 -17.51 -0.18 25.05
CA TYR A 43 -17.14 1.00 24.27
C TYR A 43 -15.78 0.82 23.60
N SER A 44 -14.75 0.43 24.36
CA SER A 44 -13.40 0.22 23.84
C SER A 44 -13.38 -0.84 22.73
N TRP A 45 -14.02 -1.99 22.95
CA TRP A 45 -14.08 -3.07 21.96
C TRP A 45 -14.82 -2.67 20.68
N VAL A 46 -16.00 -2.08 20.82
CA VAL A 46 -16.84 -1.66 19.68
C VAL A 46 -16.14 -0.61 18.83
N VAL A 47 -15.49 0.38 19.45
CA VAL A 47 -14.74 1.41 18.71
C VAL A 47 -13.59 0.79 17.92
N LEU A 48 -12.82 -0.12 18.52
CA LEU A 48 -11.72 -0.79 17.83
C LEU A 48 -12.20 -1.64 16.64
N VAL A 49 -13.31 -2.37 16.81
CA VAL A 49 -13.91 -3.17 15.73
C VAL A 49 -14.44 -2.29 14.60
N ILE A 50 -15.13 -1.18 14.91
CA ILE A 50 -15.63 -0.27 13.88
C ILE A 50 -14.46 0.33 13.11
N LEU A 51 -13.46 0.86 13.81
CA LEU A 51 -12.29 1.48 13.20
C LEU A 51 -11.45 0.50 12.37
N SER A 52 -11.51 -0.81 12.64
CA SER A 52 -10.79 -1.77 11.79
C SER A 52 -11.38 -1.93 10.39
N PHE A 53 -12.67 -1.62 10.22
CA PHE A 53 -13.34 -1.70 8.92
C PHE A 53 -13.46 -0.34 8.25
N ARG A 54 -13.82 0.70 9.02
CA ARG A 54 -14.04 2.05 8.48
C ARG A 54 -13.83 3.13 9.55
N PRO A 55 -13.45 4.34 9.15
CA PRO A 55 -13.52 5.48 10.05
C PRO A 55 -14.98 5.75 10.44
N ILE A 56 -15.21 6.39 11.59
CA ILE A 56 -16.53 6.82 12.04
C ILE A 56 -16.89 8.15 11.38
N SER A 57 -15.90 8.99 11.09
CA SER A 57 -16.12 10.28 10.45
C SER A 57 -16.48 10.19 8.96
N THR A 58 -16.22 9.06 8.29
CA THR A 58 -16.38 8.90 6.84
C THR A 58 -16.90 7.49 6.49
N HIS A 59 -17.26 7.25 5.22
CA HIS A 59 -17.80 5.95 4.79
C HIS A 59 -16.74 4.86 4.63
N SER A 60 -15.50 5.23 4.27
CA SER A 60 -14.40 4.31 3.95
C SER A 60 -13.04 4.93 4.25
N TRP A 61 -12.06 4.06 4.51
CA TRP A 61 -10.65 4.47 4.58
C TRP A 61 -10.11 4.92 3.22
N GLU A 62 -10.69 4.38 2.14
CA GLU A 62 -10.37 4.74 0.77
C GLU A 62 -11.12 5.99 0.30
N PRO A 63 -10.54 6.81 -0.59
CA PRO A 63 -11.22 7.96 -1.17
C PRO A 63 -12.44 7.53 -1.97
N HIS A 64 -13.61 8.00 -1.55
CA HIS A 64 -14.83 7.86 -2.35
C HIS A 64 -14.89 9.00 -3.37
N THR A 65 -14.56 8.70 -4.62
CA THR A 65 -14.71 9.64 -5.73
C THR A 65 -16.09 9.42 -6.35
N GLY A 66 -17.10 10.12 -5.83
CA GLY A 66 -18.45 10.07 -6.40
C GLY A 66 -18.50 10.57 -7.85
N ARG A 67 -19.66 10.45 -8.50
CA ARG A 67 -19.94 10.79 -9.92
C ARG A 67 -19.62 12.24 -10.33
N TYR A 68 -19.26 13.10 -9.37
CA TYR A 68 -19.21 14.57 -9.50
C TYR A 68 -18.02 15.21 -8.77
N ASN A 69 -16.77 14.76 -9.00
CA ASN A 69 -15.56 15.42 -8.45
C ASN A 69 -15.63 15.74 -6.94
N ASP A 70 -16.50 15.05 -6.19
CA ASP A 70 -16.78 15.36 -4.81
C ASP A 70 -15.73 14.63 -3.98
N TYR A 71 -14.48 15.03 -4.19
CA TYR A 71 -13.41 14.67 -3.30
C TYR A 71 -13.71 15.39 -1.99
N PRO A 72 -14.10 14.68 -0.93
CA PRO A 72 -14.61 15.29 0.28
C PRO A 72 -13.57 16.26 0.84
N LYS A 73 -13.84 17.56 0.70
CA LYS A 73 -12.99 18.61 1.22
C LYS A 73 -13.02 18.51 2.74
N ASN A 74 -11.85 18.32 3.36
CA ASN A 74 -11.65 18.26 4.80
C ASN A 74 -12.25 17.03 5.49
N LEU A 75 -11.81 15.82 5.11
CA LEU A 75 -12.04 14.64 5.94
C LEU A 75 -11.27 14.80 7.27
N ASN A 76 -11.99 15.17 8.32
CA ASN A 76 -11.39 15.42 9.63
C ASN A 76 -11.25 14.11 10.42
N TYR A 77 -10.23 13.33 10.07
CA TYR A 77 -9.90 12.08 10.76
C TYR A 77 -9.38 12.27 12.20
N LYS A 78 -9.24 13.52 12.69
CA LYS A 78 -8.85 13.79 14.09
C LYS A 78 -9.83 13.20 15.10
N LEU A 79 -11.11 13.07 14.73
CA LEU A 79 -12.09 12.40 15.58
C LEU A 79 -11.75 10.91 15.71
N ASP A 80 -11.45 10.24 14.60
CA ASP A 80 -11.14 8.80 14.59
C ASP A 80 -9.85 8.51 15.36
N GLU A 81 -8.83 9.35 15.21
CA GLU A 81 -7.57 9.24 15.98
C GLU A 81 -7.83 9.39 17.49
N ARG A 82 -8.65 10.37 17.88
CA ARG A 82 -9.04 10.56 19.29
C ARG A 82 -9.82 9.38 19.85
N LEU A 83 -10.74 8.81 19.06
CA LEU A 83 -11.52 7.63 19.44
C LEU A 83 -10.65 6.37 19.53
N TYR A 84 -9.72 6.18 18.60
CA TYR A 84 -8.74 5.09 18.67
C TYR A 84 -7.90 5.20 19.94
N ARG A 85 -7.39 6.41 20.24
CA ARG A 85 -6.59 6.68 21.43
C ARG A 85 -7.38 6.48 22.72
N SER A 86 -8.63 6.97 22.80
CA SER A 86 -9.47 6.77 23.99
C SER A 86 -9.79 5.30 24.22
N ALA A 87 -10.12 4.56 23.14
CA ALA A 87 -10.40 3.13 23.22
C ALA A 87 -9.19 2.34 23.75
N ARG A 88 -7.98 2.64 23.28
CA ARG A 88 -6.73 2.02 23.76
C ARG A 88 -6.43 2.32 25.23
N ILE A 89 -6.65 3.56 25.68
CA ILE A 89 -6.45 3.95 27.09
C ILE A 89 -7.44 3.19 27.98
N ILE A 90 -8.73 3.15 27.62
CA ILE A 90 -9.74 2.43 28.38
C ILE A 90 -9.44 0.92 28.40
N GLN A 91 -9.01 0.34 27.28
CA GLN A 91 -8.60 -1.06 27.20
C GLN A 91 -7.47 -1.38 28.18
N SER A 92 -6.48 -0.48 28.28
CA SER A 92 -5.32 -0.62 29.17
C SER A 92 -5.69 -0.52 30.65
N ILE A 93 -6.61 0.38 31.00
CA ILE A 93 -7.12 0.47 32.38
C ILE A 93 -7.94 -0.77 32.72
N ALA A 94 -8.80 -1.20 31.80
CA ALA A 94 -9.70 -2.32 32.03
C ALA A 94 -8.96 -3.66 32.11
N SER A 95 -7.83 -3.83 31.41
CA SER A 95 -7.00 -5.04 31.51
C SER A 95 -6.41 -5.26 32.91
N VAL A 96 -6.13 -4.17 33.64
CA VAL A 96 -5.65 -4.24 35.03
C VAL A 96 -6.79 -4.49 36.00
N LEU A 97 -7.95 -3.88 35.78
CA LEU A 97 -9.09 -3.95 36.70
C LEU A 97 -9.96 -5.21 36.55
N VAL A 98 -9.87 -5.92 35.42
CA VAL A 98 -10.76 -7.05 35.12
C VAL A 98 -10.72 -8.16 36.18
N LEU A 99 -9.52 -8.54 36.64
CA LEU A 99 -9.35 -9.61 37.62
C LEU A 99 -9.80 -9.19 39.03
N PRO A 100 -9.34 -8.06 39.60
CA PRO A 100 -9.83 -7.56 40.88
C PRO A 100 -11.35 -7.37 40.91
N TRP A 101 -11.92 -6.82 39.82
CA TRP A 101 -13.36 -6.57 39.73
C TRP A 101 -14.16 -7.87 39.67
N THR A 102 -13.74 -8.82 38.83
CA THR A 102 -14.36 -10.16 38.75
C THR A 102 -14.34 -10.84 40.12
N SER A 103 -13.20 -10.79 40.82
CA SER A 103 -13.06 -11.35 42.16
C SER A 103 -13.99 -10.68 43.18
N ALA A 104 -14.17 -9.37 43.12
CA ALA A 104 -15.07 -8.63 44.00
C ALA A 104 -16.53 -9.02 43.78
N VAL A 105 -16.98 -9.14 42.53
CA VAL A 105 -18.33 -9.60 42.18
C VAL A 105 -18.56 -11.04 42.65
N CYS A 106 -17.58 -11.94 42.47
CA CYS A 106 -17.66 -13.31 42.99
C CYS A 106 -17.76 -13.34 44.52
N ALA A 107 -16.93 -12.59 45.24
CA ALA A 107 -16.98 -12.54 46.72
C ALA A 107 -18.32 -11.96 47.24
N TYR A 108 -18.89 -11.01 46.51
CA TYR A 108 -20.22 -10.45 46.77
C TYR A 108 -21.32 -11.50 46.57
N ALA A 109 -21.33 -12.18 45.41
CA ALA A 109 -22.33 -13.20 45.08
C ALA A 109 -22.19 -14.48 45.93
N ALA A 110 -20.98 -14.80 46.42
CA ALA A 110 -20.73 -15.96 47.27
C ALA A 110 -21.54 -15.93 48.58
N VAL A 111 -21.82 -14.75 49.13
CA VAL A 111 -22.68 -14.61 50.32
C VAL A 111 -24.06 -15.18 50.06
N ILE A 112 -24.65 -14.82 48.90
CA ILE A 112 -25.97 -15.29 48.49
C ILE A 112 -25.95 -16.79 48.19
N PHE A 113 -24.88 -17.29 47.60
CA PHE A 113 -24.72 -18.71 47.34
C PHE A 113 -24.71 -19.53 48.65
N VAL A 114 -23.96 -19.10 49.66
CA VAL A 114 -23.84 -19.82 50.93
C VAL A 114 -25.15 -19.83 51.73
N GLN A 115 -25.98 -18.78 51.64
CA GLN A 115 -27.28 -18.72 52.32
C GLN A 115 -28.41 -19.42 51.55
N ASN A 116 -28.36 -19.43 50.20
CA ASN A 116 -29.47 -19.90 49.36
C ASN A 116 -29.25 -21.34 48.89
N GLN A 117 -29.12 -22.23 49.86
CA GLN A 117 -28.92 -23.65 49.65
C GLN A 117 -30.19 -24.46 49.92
N LYS A 118 -30.41 -25.53 49.14
CA LYS A 118 -31.58 -26.41 49.27
C LYS A 118 -31.64 -27.04 50.66
N ASP A 119 -30.53 -27.62 51.10
CA ASP A 119 -30.42 -28.31 52.39
C ASP A 119 -29.41 -27.63 53.32
N GLY A 120 -29.61 -27.77 54.63
CA GLY A 120 -28.70 -27.21 55.64
C GLY A 120 -27.33 -27.87 55.67
N LEU A 121 -27.12 -28.97 54.94
CA LEU A 121 -25.88 -29.76 54.89
C LEU A 121 -25.25 -29.80 53.48
N SER A 122 -25.76 -29.03 52.52
CA SER A 122 -25.31 -29.12 51.11
C SER A 122 -23.95 -28.49 50.83
N LEU A 123 -23.46 -27.63 51.72
CA LEU A 123 -22.12 -27.04 51.67
C LEU A 123 -21.36 -27.35 52.96
N THR A 124 -20.15 -27.88 52.83
CA THR A 124 -19.25 -28.07 53.96
C THR A 124 -18.50 -26.78 54.30
N MET A 125 -18.02 -26.67 55.54
CA MET A 125 -17.21 -25.53 55.96
C MET A 125 -15.94 -25.37 55.10
N ARG A 126 -15.31 -26.46 54.68
CA ARG A 126 -14.17 -26.40 53.74
C ARG A 126 -14.52 -25.72 52.43
N GLN A 127 -15.66 -26.07 51.83
CA GLN A 127 -16.10 -25.48 50.56
C GLN A 127 -16.34 -23.97 50.72
N VAL A 128 -16.91 -23.54 51.86
CA VAL A 128 -17.13 -22.12 52.12
C VAL A 128 -15.84 -21.37 52.42
N MET A 129 -14.89 -21.97 53.14
CA MET A 129 -13.55 -21.41 53.33
C MET A 129 -12.84 -21.21 51.99
N ASN A 130 -12.91 -22.19 51.09
CA ASN A 130 -12.33 -22.06 49.75
C ASN A 130 -12.92 -20.87 48.97
N LEU A 131 -14.20 -20.53 49.20
CA LEU A 131 -14.83 -19.34 48.61
C LEU A 131 -14.39 -18.04 49.30
N ALA A 132 -14.28 -18.03 50.64
CA ALA A 132 -13.85 -16.86 51.40
C ALA A 132 -12.39 -16.48 51.14
N ASP A 133 -11.53 -17.49 51.02
CA ASP A 133 -10.10 -17.35 50.70
C ASP A 133 -9.86 -17.02 49.21
N ARG A 134 -10.92 -16.91 48.40
CA ARG A 134 -10.87 -16.63 46.96
C ARG A 134 -10.00 -17.62 46.19
N ARG A 135 -10.03 -18.90 46.58
CA ARG A 135 -9.17 -19.95 46.02
C ARG A 135 -9.44 -20.25 44.54
N TRP A 136 -10.44 -19.65 43.92
CA TRP A 136 -10.60 -19.68 42.46
C TRP A 136 -9.40 -19.07 41.69
N MET A 137 -8.50 -18.32 42.36
CA MET A 137 -7.23 -17.86 41.79
C MET A 137 -6.02 -18.72 42.20
N ASP A 138 -6.20 -19.75 43.05
CA ASP A 138 -5.13 -20.60 43.56
C ASP A 138 -4.94 -21.83 42.67
N GLY A 139 -3.81 -21.92 41.97
CA GLY A 139 -3.52 -23.04 41.07
C GLY A 139 -3.53 -24.41 41.77
N THR A 140 -3.27 -24.47 43.07
CA THR A 140 -3.25 -25.74 43.82
C THR A 140 -4.65 -26.32 44.00
N ILE A 141 -5.69 -25.50 44.19
CA ILE A 141 -7.07 -26.00 44.29
C ILE A 141 -7.54 -26.54 42.95
N ILE A 142 -7.13 -25.90 41.84
CA ILE A 142 -7.49 -26.31 40.48
C ILE A 142 -6.89 -27.69 40.21
N ALA A 143 -5.60 -27.87 40.51
CA ALA A 143 -4.93 -29.17 40.38
C ALA A 143 -5.61 -30.26 41.22
N ASP A 144 -5.94 -29.96 42.49
CA ASP A 144 -6.64 -30.89 43.39
C ASP A 144 -8.04 -31.28 42.86
N ILE A 145 -8.75 -30.36 42.21
CA ILE A 145 -10.05 -30.62 41.60
C ILE A 145 -9.92 -31.58 40.41
N PHE A 146 -8.94 -31.35 39.52
CA PHE A 146 -8.69 -32.21 38.37
C PHE A 146 -8.20 -33.61 38.76
N SER A 147 -7.48 -33.74 39.88
CA SER A 147 -7.04 -35.03 40.40
C SER A 147 -8.11 -35.80 41.21
N GLY A 148 -9.39 -35.41 41.11
CA GLY A 148 -10.52 -36.11 41.74
C GLY A 148 -11.01 -35.54 43.08
N GLY A 149 -10.47 -34.40 43.53
CA GLY A 149 -10.84 -33.74 44.79
C GLY A 149 -12.14 -32.95 44.79
N TRP A 150 -12.96 -33.03 43.72
CA TRP A 150 -14.17 -32.21 43.55
C TRP A 150 -15.15 -32.32 44.71
N LYS A 151 -15.44 -33.54 45.20
CA LYS A 151 -16.42 -33.74 46.29
C LYS A 151 -16.06 -33.00 47.58
N LYS A 152 -14.76 -32.85 47.85
CA LYS A 152 -14.24 -32.27 49.10
C LYS A 152 -14.01 -30.76 49.00
N ASN A 153 -13.48 -30.31 47.86
CA ASN A 153 -13.04 -28.91 47.68
C ASN A 153 -13.94 -28.09 46.77
N GLY A 154 -14.70 -28.74 45.88
CA GLY A 154 -15.46 -28.11 44.82
C GLY A 154 -16.85 -27.67 45.26
N SER A 155 -17.34 -26.60 44.63
CA SER A 155 -18.74 -26.18 44.65
C SER A 155 -19.12 -25.67 43.26
N THR A 156 -20.40 -25.68 42.91
CA THR A 156 -20.85 -25.16 41.60
C THR A 156 -20.48 -23.70 41.43
N PHE A 157 -20.57 -22.90 42.50
CA PHE A 157 -20.12 -21.51 42.50
C PHE A 157 -18.61 -21.38 42.26
N LEU A 158 -17.79 -22.24 42.89
CA LEU A 158 -16.35 -22.24 42.68
C LEU A 158 -16.00 -22.52 41.21
N ALA A 159 -16.70 -23.45 40.54
CA ALA A 159 -16.51 -23.69 39.11
C ALA A 159 -16.84 -22.45 38.26
N VAL A 160 -17.97 -21.78 38.54
CA VAL A 160 -18.34 -20.55 37.82
C VAL A 160 -17.31 -19.43 38.06
N ALA A 161 -16.80 -19.30 39.29
CA ALA A 161 -15.76 -18.34 39.61
C ALA A 161 -14.44 -18.66 38.87
N ILE A 162 -13.98 -19.91 38.87
CA ILE A 162 -12.79 -20.34 38.11
C ILE A 162 -12.98 -20.05 36.62
N PHE A 163 -14.13 -20.41 36.06
CA PHE A 163 -14.48 -20.13 34.67
C PHE A 163 -14.38 -18.63 34.36
N LEU A 164 -14.99 -17.77 35.18
CA LEU A 164 -14.93 -16.32 34.99
C LEU A 164 -13.50 -15.78 35.05
N HIS A 165 -12.67 -16.25 35.97
CA HIS A 165 -11.28 -15.78 36.08
C HIS A 165 -10.42 -16.29 34.92
N PHE A 166 -10.67 -17.51 34.43
CA PHE A 166 -10.00 -18.05 33.23
C PHE A 166 -10.28 -17.19 32.00
N PHE A 167 -11.55 -16.85 31.73
CA PHE A 167 -11.88 -15.97 30.61
C PHE A 167 -11.41 -14.54 30.85
N ALA A 168 -11.53 -13.99 32.06
CA ALA A 168 -11.01 -12.67 32.41
C ALA A 168 -9.51 -12.52 32.10
N LEU A 169 -8.73 -13.59 32.38
CA LEU A 169 -7.30 -13.64 32.11
C LEU A 169 -6.99 -13.66 30.61
N LEU A 170 -7.82 -14.33 29.80
CA LEU A 170 -7.55 -14.56 28.37
C LEU A 170 -8.07 -13.45 27.45
N ILE A 171 -9.09 -12.68 27.85
CA ILE A 171 -9.73 -11.67 27.00
C ILE A 171 -8.71 -10.69 26.41
N TYR A 172 -7.89 -10.03 27.23
CA TYR A 172 -6.98 -8.99 26.75
C TYR A 172 -5.78 -9.54 25.96
N PRO A 173 -5.13 -10.66 26.38
CA PRO A 173 -4.14 -11.32 25.54
C PRO A 173 -4.67 -11.70 24.15
N ILE A 174 -5.87 -12.30 24.07
CA ILE A 174 -6.47 -12.65 22.78
C ILE A 174 -6.75 -11.40 21.95
N GLN A 175 -7.32 -10.35 22.56
CA GLN A 175 -7.56 -9.08 21.85
C GLN A 175 -6.26 -8.45 21.33
N SER A 176 -5.15 -8.56 22.08
CA SER A 176 -3.86 -8.02 21.66
C SER A 176 -3.23 -8.78 20.48
N ILE A 177 -3.52 -10.08 20.36
CA ILE A 177 -3.09 -10.92 19.23
C ILE A 177 -3.95 -10.63 17.99
N VAL A 178 -5.25 -10.42 18.20
CA VAL A 178 -6.22 -10.20 17.11
C VAL A 178 -6.11 -8.79 16.51
N ILE A 179 -5.80 -7.78 17.33
CA ILE A 179 -5.74 -6.37 16.90
C ILE A 179 -4.30 -5.92 16.78
N SER A 180 -3.83 -5.79 15.55
CA SER A 180 -2.52 -5.22 15.25
C SER A 180 -2.63 -3.71 14.99
N PRO A 181 -1.73 -2.88 15.55
CA PRO A 181 -1.65 -1.47 15.15
C PRO A 181 -1.03 -1.37 13.76
N THR A 182 -1.71 -0.71 12.82
CA THR A 182 -1.16 -0.41 11.48
C THR A 182 -1.37 1.05 11.12
N THR A 183 -0.55 1.53 10.17
CA THR A 183 -0.65 2.87 9.61
C THR A 183 -1.34 2.79 8.27
N ARG A 184 -2.39 3.58 8.08
CA ARG A 184 -3.11 3.70 6.80
C ARG A 184 -2.89 5.09 6.22
N HIS A 185 -2.63 5.15 4.92
CA HIS A 185 -2.64 6.41 4.18
C HIS A 185 -4.08 6.78 3.86
N VAL A 186 -4.53 7.91 4.38
CA VAL A 186 -5.88 8.42 4.15
C VAL A 186 -5.86 9.63 3.22
N PRO A 187 -6.90 9.83 2.41
CA PRO A 187 -7.02 10.99 1.54
C PRO A 187 -7.02 12.32 2.31
N THR A 188 -6.37 13.34 1.77
CA THR A 188 -6.30 14.69 2.35
C THR A 188 -6.92 15.71 1.40
N PHE A 189 -6.21 16.07 0.35
CA PHE A 189 -6.66 16.95 -0.71
C PHE A 189 -5.84 16.69 -1.98
N PRO A 190 -6.48 16.46 -3.14
CA PRO A 190 -5.80 16.24 -4.40
C PRO A 190 -5.22 17.56 -4.90
N VAL A 191 -3.93 17.57 -5.17
CA VAL A 191 -3.22 18.69 -5.81
C VAL A 191 -3.09 18.40 -7.29
N GLU A 192 -3.50 19.33 -8.14
CA GLU A 192 -3.26 19.26 -9.58
C GLU A 192 -1.76 19.51 -9.84
N MET A 193 -1.08 18.51 -10.40
CA MET A 193 0.35 18.58 -10.71
C MET A 193 0.61 19.14 -12.11
N GLY A 194 -0.41 19.11 -12.97
CA GLY A 194 -0.37 19.65 -14.31
C GLY A 194 -1.17 18.78 -15.30
N GLN A 195 -1.04 19.13 -16.57
CA GLN A 195 -1.72 18.44 -17.67
C GLN A 195 -0.70 17.72 -18.54
N ILE A 196 -1.02 16.50 -18.95
CA ILE A 196 -0.23 15.72 -19.91
C ILE A 196 -1.02 15.49 -21.20
N SER A 197 -0.27 15.17 -22.25
CA SER A 197 -0.77 14.88 -23.59
C SER A 197 -1.68 13.64 -23.63
N ASP A 198 -2.66 13.66 -24.53
CA ASP A 198 -3.65 12.59 -24.70
C ASP A 198 -3.59 12.01 -26.13
N LEU A 199 -3.35 10.70 -26.25
CA LEU A 199 -3.28 9.99 -27.52
C LEU A 199 -4.64 9.95 -28.26
N SER A 200 -5.75 10.14 -27.55
CA SER A 200 -7.07 10.23 -28.18
C SER A 200 -7.37 11.58 -28.82
N ARG A 201 -6.48 12.57 -28.66
CA ARG A 201 -6.70 13.94 -29.13
C ARG A 201 -5.50 14.47 -29.91
N MET A 202 -5.18 13.76 -31.00
CA MET A 202 -4.25 14.24 -32.02
C MET A 202 -5.05 15.18 -32.95
N ARG A 203 -5.23 16.46 -32.63
CA ARG A 203 -6.12 17.35 -33.41
C ARG A 203 -5.45 17.85 -34.71
N GLU A 204 -6.19 17.90 -35.83
CA GLU A 204 -5.73 18.40 -37.15
C GLU A 204 -5.19 19.85 -37.12
N ASP A 205 -5.76 20.73 -36.31
CA ASP A 205 -5.43 22.17 -36.31
C ASP A 205 -4.00 22.51 -35.81
N GLN A 206 -3.19 21.52 -35.43
CA GLN A 206 -1.79 21.71 -35.00
C GLN A 206 -0.75 21.29 -36.04
N ASP A 207 -1.18 20.77 -37.20
CA ASP A 207 -0.29 20.41 -38.32
C ASP A 207 0.26 21.64 -39.07
N HIS A 208 0.13 22.86 -38.52
CA HIS A 208 0.55 24.10 -39.20
C HIS A 208 2.05 24.18 -39.56
N ILE A 209 2.90 23.29 -39.03
CA ILE A 209 4.31 23.18 -39.45
C ILE A 209 4.65 21.69 -39.67
N LEU A 210 4.06 21.10 -40.71
CA LEU A 210 4.46 19.80 -41.24
C LEU A 210 5.98 19.74 -41.44
N GLY A 211 6.61 18.64 -41.02
CA GLY A 211 8.06 18.45 -41.07
C GLY A 211 8.85 19.00 -39.86
N SER A 212 8.20 19.76 -38.96
CA SER A 212 8.85 20.23 -37.73
C SER A 212 9.24 19.09 -36.79
N ASP A 213 8.51 17.97 -36.81
CA ASP A 213 8.80 16.75 -36.07
C ASP A 213 10.16 16.14 -36.46
N VAL A 214 10.47 16.11 -37.76
CA VAL A 214 11.77 15.65 -38.29
C VAL A 214 12.90 16.58 -37.85
N VAL A 215 12.69 17.90 -37.90
CA VAL A 215 13.70 18.88 -37.46
C VAL A 215 13.96 18.78 -35.95
N GLN A 216 12.91 18.61 -35.14
CA GLN A 216 13.04 18.38 -33.69
C GLN A 216 13.74 17.05 -33.39
N ALA A 217 13.46 16.00 -34.16
CA ALA A 217 14.15 14.72 -34.05
C ALA A 217 15.64 14.86 -34.34
N ARG A 218 16.04 15.59 -35.40
CA ARG A 218 17.45 15.90 -35.69
C ARG A 218 18.15 16.61 -34.54
N SER A 219 17.52 17.63 -33.98
CA SER A 219 18.05 18.35 -32.81
C SER A 219 18.20 17.43 -31.59
N ALA A 220 17.27 16.51 -31.37
CA ALA A 220 17.35 15.51 -30.31
C ALA A 220 18.47 14.48 -30.56
N PHE A 221 18.64 14.02 -31.80
CA PHE A 221 19.67 13.05 -32.19
C PHE A 221 21.08 13.63 -32.08
N ALA A 222 21.28 14.91 -32.38
CA ALA A 222 22.56 15.60 -32.19
C ALA A 222 22.94 15.74 -30.70
N LYS A 223 21.95 15.77 -29.79
CA LYS A 223 22.14 15.90 -28.35
C LYS A 223 22.03 14.57 -27.59
N ALA A 224 21.71 13.48 -28.28
CA ALA A 224 21.55 12.17 -27.67
C ALA A 224 22.90 11.71 -27.09
N ASP A 225 22.87 11.14 -25.90
CA ASP A 225 24.03 10.63 -25.19
C ASP A 225 23.60 9.43 -24.35
N ARG A 226 24.38 8.34 -24.44
CA ARG A 226 24.13 7.10 -23.71
C ARG A 226 24.22 7.25 -22.19
N HIS A 227 24.95 8.23 -21.67
CA HIS A 227 25.17 8.45 -20.25
C HIS A 227 24.22 9.48 -19.64
N THR A 228 23.51 10.25 -20.47
CA THR A 228 22.58 11.26 -19.98
C THR A 228 21.34 10.61 -19.39
N TRP A 229 21.00 11.03 -18.16
CA TRP A 229 19.80 10.59 -17.46
C TRP A 229 18.53 10.99 -18.22
N GLN A 230 17.64 10.01 -18.39
CA GLN A 230 16.32 10.18 -18.98
C GLN A 230 15.24 10.12 -17.90
N PRO A 231 14.73 11.27 -17.42
CA PRO A 231 13.71 11.28 -16.36
C PRO A 231 12.40 10.61 -16.78
N GLN A 232 12.08 10.59 -18.08
CA GLN A 232 10.84 10.04 -18.63
C GLN A 232 10.99 8.60 -19.13
N LEU A 233 12.13 7.96 -18.85
CA LEU A 233 12.38 6.56 -19.17
C LEU A 233 11.97 5.70 -17.99
N TRP A 234 10.96 4.87 -18.22
CA TRP A 234 10.40 3.95 -17.24
C TRP A 234 10.73 2.50 -17.57
N GLU A 235 10.61 1.64 -16.57
CA GLU A 235 10.80 0.19 -16.67
C GLU A 235 9.60 -0.51 -16.02
N GLU A 236 9.21 -1.68 -16.54
CA GLU A 236 8.11 -2.44 -15.97
C GLU A 236 8.51 -3.14 -14.68
N GLY A 237 7.79 -2.85 -13.60
CA GLY A 237 8.03 -3.42 -12.27
C GLY A 237 9.20 -2.80 -11.47
N GLY A 238 9.88 -1.78 -12.01
CA GLY A 238 11.11 -1.23 -11.42
C GLY A 238 11.06 0.26 -11.06
N HIS A 239 11.85 0.64 -10.07
CA HIS A 239 12.10 2.03 -9.63
C HIS A 239 13.57 2.43 -9.85
N GLN A 240 14.12 2.19 -11.05
CA GLN A 240 15.47 2.67 -11.32
C GLN A 240 15.48 4.21 -11.39
N GLN A 241 15.92 4.83 -10.29
CA GLN A 241 16.32 6.23 -10.30
C GLN A 241 17.56 6.34 -11.19
N PHE A 242 17.53 7.28 -12.15
CA PHE A 242 18.62 7.57 -13.08
C PHE A 242 18.80 6.59 -14.28
N ALA A 243 17.71 6.18 -14.91
CA ALA A 243 17.78 5.41 -16.17
C ALA A 243 18.51 6.20 -17.29
N THR A 244 19.38 5.51 -18.05
CA THR A 244 20.17 6.09 -19.15
C THR A 244 20.07 5.18 -20.38
N PHE A 245 20.42 5.67 -21.58
CA PHE A 245 20.36 4.81 -22.77
C PHE A 245 21.48 3.76 -22.87
N LYS A 246 22.48 3.80 -21.97
CA LYS A 246 23.59 2.83 -21.96
C LYS A 246 23.10 1.38 -21.83
N ASN A 247 22.10 1.14 -20.98
CA ASN A 247 21.59 -0.20 -20.67
C ASN A 247 20.14 -0.38 -21.16
N LEU A 248 19.68 0.42 -22.14
CA LEU A 248 18.28 0.39 -22.58
C LEU A 248 17.85 -1.01 -23.06
N SER A 249 18.74 -1.71 -23.76
CA SER A 249 18.52 -3.09 -24.22
C SER A 249 18.44 -4.14 -23.08
N ASP A 250 18.99 -3.84 -21.90
CA ASP A 250 18.99 -4.74 -20.74
C ASP A 250 17.79 -4.49 -19.80
N MET A 251 17.08 -3.38 -19.98
CA MET A 251 15.93 -3.02 -19.15
C MET A 251 14.73 -3.92 -19.42
N ASN A 252 13.96 -4.20 -18.38
CA ASN A 252 12.71 -4.95 -18.49
C ASN A 252 11.60 -4.08 -19.10
N ASN A 253 11.42 -4.21 -20.42
CA ASN A 253 10.34 -3.58 -21.17
C ASN A 253 10.31 -2.03 -21.05
N PRO A 254 11.41 -1.33 -21.42
CA PRO A 254 11.55 0.11 -21.24
C PRO A 254 10.51 0.89 -22.03
N PHE A 255 10.09 2.03 -21.50
CA PHE A 255 9.07 2.84 -22.16
C PHE A 255 9.16 4.33 -21.85
N TYR A 256 8.58 5.12 -22.74
CA TYR A 256 8.37 6.55 -22.57
C TYR A 256 7.03 6.82 -21.88
N CYS A 257 7.05 7.73 -20.91
CA CYS A 257 5.87 8.36 -20.30
C CYS A 257 6.16 9.85 -20.09
N PRO A 258 5.19 10.77 -20.32
CA PRO A 258 5.41 12.21 -20.11
C PRO A 258 5.83 12.58 -18.68
N LEU A 259 5.41 11.79 -17.69
CA LEU A 259 5.74 11.99 -16.29
C LEU A 259 7.12 11.43 -15.93
N PRO A 260 7.83 12.05 -14.98
CA PRO A 260 9.11 11.53 -14.52
C PRO A 260 8.94 10.18 -13.82
N ASN A 261 9.87 9.26 -14.09
CA ASN A 261 10.00 7.98 -13.40
C ASN A 261 10.13 8.22 -11.89
N GLY A 262 9.30 7.51 -11.13
CA GLY A 262 9.13 7.72 -9.69
C GLY A 262 7.92 8.59 -9.31
N PHE A 263 7.17 9.11 -10.28
CA PHE A 263 5.89 9.78 -9.97
C PHE A 263 4.92 8.78 -9.32
N ASN A 264 4.33 9.18 -8.18
CA ASN A 264 3.42 8.36 -7.40
C ASN A 264 2.13 9.15 -7.11
N GLY A 265 0.97 8.58 -7.44
CA GLY A 265 -0.34 9.17 -7.21
C GLY A 265 -0.80 9.14 -5.74
N GLY A 266 -0.09 8.41 -4.89
CA GLY A 266 -0.36 8.25 -3.46
C GLY A 266 -1.64 7.45 -3.21
N VAL A 267 -2.65 8.08 -2.61
CA VAL A 267 -3.97 7.48 -2.38
C VAL A 267 -4.87 7.51 -3.62
N LEU A 268 -4.45 8.16 -4.71
CA LEU A 268 -5.23 8.29 -5.95
C LEU A 268 -4.82 7.24 -6.98
N ARG A 269 -5.80 6.71 -7.71
CA ARG A 269 -5.55 5.99 -8.97
C ARG A 269 -5.50 7.01 -10.10
N GLN A 270 -4.40 7.00 -10.83
CA GLN A 270 -4.13 7.91 -11.94
C GLN A 270 -3.51 7.12 -13.08
N TYR A 271 -3.85 7.46 -14.30
CA TYR A 271 -3.33 6.85 -15.52
C TYR A 271 -2.44 7.82 -16.29
N ALA A 272 -1.58 7.30 -17.15
CA ALA A 272 -0.76 8.08 -18.07
C ALA A 272 -0.53 7.30 -19.38
N PRO A 273 -0.31 7.99 -20.51
CA PRO A 273 0.08 7.33 -21.74
C PRO A 273 1.51 6.78 -21.61
N ARG A 274 1.69 5.59 -22.16
CA ARG A 274 2.96 4.86 -22.26
C ARG A 274 3.19 4.47 -23.70
N ILE A 275 4.39 4.72 -24.22
CA ILE A 275 4.83 4.25 -25.55
C ILE A 275 6.11 3.44 -25.39
N ASN A 276 6.09 2.23 -25.92
CA ASN A 276 7.22 1.33 -25.97
C ASN A 276 7.57 1.04 -27.43
N SER A 277 8.83 1.19 -27.79
CA SER A 277 9.34 0.86 -29.12
C SER A 277 10.55 -0.05 -28.96
N ASN A 278 10.56 -1.16 -29.68
CA ASN A 278 11.65 -2.13 -29.66
C ASN A 278 12.10 -2.43 -31.10
N ALA A 279 13.37 -2.15 -31.38
CA ALA A 279 14.02 -2.34 -32.64
C ALA A 279 14.62 -3.75 -32.72
N THR A 280 14.49 -4.36 -33.89
CA THR A 280 15.17 -5.59 -34.25
C THR A 280 15.99 -5.34 -35.49
N VAL A 281 17.28 -5.70 -35.42
CA VAL A 281 18.24 -5.50 -36.50
C VAL A 281 18.68 -6.86 -37.02
N GLN A 282 18.45 -7.12 -38.30
CA GLN A 282 18.84 -8.35 -38.97
C GLN A 282 19.71 -8.01 -40.18
N VAL A 283 20.74 -8.83 -40.43
CA VAL A 283 21.48 -8.79 -41.69
C VAL A 283 20.77 -9.73 -42.65
N VAL A 284 20.38 -9.22 -43.81
CA VAL A 284 19.56 -9.95 -44.78
C VAL A 284 20.26 -10.03 -46.14
N ASP A 285 19.96 -11.09 -46.90
CA ASP A 285 20.49 -11.25 -48.25
C ASP A 285 19.83 -10.27 -49.23
N ARG A 286 20.53 -9.98 -50.34
CA ARG A 286 20.04 -9.08 -51.39
C ARG A 286 18.73 -9.55 -52.04
N SER A 287 18.34 -10.81 -51.88
CA SER A 287 17.04 -11.34 -52.30
C SER A 287 15.86 -10.85 -51.45
N GLU A 288 16.10 -10.48 -50.19
CA GLU A 288 15.07 -9.95 -49.29
C GLU A 288 14.92 -8.42 -49.38
N TYR A 289 15.85 -7.76 -50.09
CA TYR A 289 15.75 -6.33 -50.38
C TYR A 289 14.56 -6.04 -51.30
N ALA A 290 13.76 -5.05 -50.93
CA ALA A 290 12.66 -4.57 -51.77
C ALA A 290 13.22 -3.91 -53.04
N ARG A 291 13.30 -4.68 -54.15
CA ARG A 291 13.88 -4.22 -55.42
C ARG A 291 13.13 -3.03 -56.04
N ASP A 292 11.85 -2.86 -55.70
CA ASP A 292 10.98 -1.80 -56.23
C ASP A 292 11.07 -0.48 -55.43
N CYS A 293 11.92 -0.43 -54.41
CA CYS A 293 11.99 0.73 -53.52
C CYS A 293 12.53 2.01 -54.17
N GLU A 294 13.42 1.88 -55.15
CA GLU A 294 14.01 3.00 -55.90
C GLU A 294 13.06 3.53 -57.00
N TYR A 295 12.13 2.68 -57.48
CA TYR A 295 11.33 2.96 -58.67
C TYR A 295 9.91 3.47 -58.37
N GLU A 296 9.37 3.16 -57.19
CA GLU A 296 8.04 3.64 -56.79
C GLU A 296 8.12 4.97 -56.04
N SER A 297 7.50 6.01 -56.60
CA SER A 297 7.43 7.35 -56.00
C SER A 297 6.71 7.43 -54.64
N ALA A 298 5.99 6.37 -54.26
CA ALA A 298 5.33 6.24 -52.97
C ALA A 298 6.28 5.75 -51.85
N ASN A 299 7.44 5.18 -52.18
CA ASN A 299 8.42 4.69 -51.21
C ASN A 299 9.33 5.84 -50.74
N LEU A 300 9.88 5.72 -49.53
CA LEU A 300 10.95 6.60 -49.07
C LEU A 300 12.28 5.99 -49.51
N PHE A 301 13.00 6.67 -50.41
CA PHE A 301 14.31 6.24 -50.87
C PHE A 301 15.31 7.40 -50.79
N ALA A 302 16.47 7.16 -50.18
CA ALA A 302 17.57 8.10 -50.13
C ALA A 302 18.88 7.36 -50.39
N ARG A 303 19.70 7.86 -51.31
CA ARG A 303 20.98 7.26 -51.69
C ARG A 303 22.08 8.32 -51.69
N TYR A 304 23.16 8.02 -50.98
CA TYR A 304 24.36 8.84 -50.91
C TYR A 304 25.55 7.96 -51.25
N SER A 305 26.41 8.44 -52.14
CA SER A 305 27.63 7.74 -52.50
C SER A 305 28.77 8.73 -52.72
N SER A 306 29.98 8.26 -52.51
CA SER A 306 31.18 8.98 -52.88
C SER A 306 32.15 8.05 -53.59
N VAL A 307 32.80 8.60 -54.61
CA VAL A 307 33.98 8.03 -55.24
C VAL A 307 35.05 9.12 -55.27
N TYR A 308 35.87 9.19 -54.21
CA TYR A 308 36.96 10.15 -54.15
C TYR A 308 38.24 9.52 -54.71
N THR A 309 38.72 10.06 -55.84
CA THR A 309 40.02 9.71 -56.44
C THR A 309 40.98 10.89 -56.28
N ARG A 310 42.17 10.64 -55.69
CA ARG A 310 43.22 11.67 -55.62
C ARG A 310 43.98 11.70 -56.95
N ASN A 311 44.21 12.90 -57.51
CA ASN A 311 44.91 13.10 -58.78
C ASN A 311 46.31 12.40 -58.85
N PRO A 312 46.75 11.99 -60.06
CA PRO A 312 47.87 11.08 -60.31
C PRO A 312 49.25 11.76 -60.24
N GLY A 313 49.58 12.34 -59.08
CA GLY A 313 50.87 13.03 -58.87
C GLY A 313 51.56 12.74 -57.54
N GLY A 314 50.99 11.90 -56.67
CA GLY A 314 51.58 11.51 -55.39
C GLY A 314 51.38 10.02 -55.15
N THR A 315 52.43 9.33 -54.71
CA THR A 315 52.61 7.87 -54.68
C THR A 315 51.73 7.06 -53.70
N TYR A 316 50.54 7.55 -53.36
CA TYR A 316 49.55 6.77 -52.60
C TYR A 316 48.13 7.13 -53.08
N GLU A 317 47.57 6.30 -53.96
CA GLU A 317 46.16 6.35 -54.38
C GLU A 317 45.28 5.77 -53.28
N ASN A 318 45.00 6.55 -52.24
CA ASN A 318 43.93 6.18 -51.30
C ASN A 318 42.61 6.68 -51.89
N ASN A 319 42.01 5.87 -52.77
CA ASN A 319 40.62 6.07 -53.14
C ASN A 319 39.76 5.83 -51.90
N ARG A 320 38.80 6.73 -51.64
CA ARG A 320 37.81 6.54 -50.57
C ARG A 320 36.44 6.51 -51.23
N THR A 321 35.87 5.32 -51.26
CA THR A 321 34.57 5.01 -51.81
C THR A 321 33.68 4.53 -50.68
N TRP A 322 32.45 5.01 -50.65
CA TRP A 322 31.42 4.54 -49.74
C TRP A 322 30.06 4.78 -50.38
N GLU A 323 29.09 3.96 -50.00
CA GLU A 323 27.72 4.05 -50.47
C GLU A 323 26.77 3.69 -49.33
N ILE A 324 25.71 4.48 -49.18
CA ILE A 324 24.60 4.19 -48.29
C ILE A 324 23.28 4.47 -48.99
N SER A 325 22.36 3.51 -48.92
CA SER A 325 20.98 3.70 -49.38
C SER A 325 19.99 3.26 -48.31
N ALA A 326 19.03 4.13 -47.99
CA ALA A 326 17.94 3.88 -47.05
C ALA A 326 16.61 3.78 -47.80
N CYS A 327 15.80 2.79 -47.44
CA CYS A 327 14.57 2.43 -48.12
C CYS A 327 13.44 2.06 -47.12
N MET A 328 12.27 2.72 -47.22
CA MET A 328 11.02 2.28 -46.56
C MET A 328 9.89 2.19 -47.58
N MET A 329 9.12 1.09 -47.52
CA MET A 329 8.00 0.86 -48.42
C MET A 329 6.80 1.74 -48.07
N SER A 330 5.94 2.02 -49.06
CA SER A 330 4.79 2.93 -48.98
C SER A 330 3.75 2.55 -47.91
N THR A 331 3.62 1.27 -47.59
CA THR A 331 2.81 0.79 -46.46
C THR A 331 3.33 1.27 -45.10
N SER A 332 4.61 1.62 -45.01
CA SER A 332 5.29 2.14 -43.83
C SER A 332 5.46 3.67 -43.85
N THR A 333 5.01 4.37 -44.90
CA THR A 333 5.18 5.83 -45.03
C THR A 333 3.95 6.65 -44.61
N GLY A 334 2.80 6.00 -44.36
CA GLY A 334 1.61 6.64 -43.79
C GLY A 334 1.67 6.75 -42.26
N SER A 335 0.79 7.56 -41.66
CA SER A 335 0.65 7.62 -40.20
C SER A 335 0.14 6.27 -39.67
N PRO A 336 0.89 5.57 -38.81
CA PRO A 336 0.40 4.35 -38.17
C PRO A 336 -0.46 4.64 -36.93
N TRP A 337 -0.52 5.89 -36.48
CA TRP A 337 -1.22 6.29 -35.27
C TRP A 337 -2.74 6.34 -35.47
N VAL A 338 -3.46 5.80 -34.49
CA VAL A 338 -4.91 5.91 -34.37
C VAL A 338 -5.23 6.79 -33.16
N GLU A 339 -6.16 7.73 -33.33
CA GLU A 339 -6.69 8.58 -32.25
C GLU A 339 -7.56 7.75 -31.29
N THR A 340 -6.94 7.05 -30.35
CA THR A 340 -7.63 6.26 -29.33
C THR A 340 -6.80 6.17 -28.05
N ARG A 341 -7.47 5.90 -26.93
CA ARG A 341 -6.82 5.48 -25.67
C ARG A 341 -6.68 3.97 -25.53
N ASP A 342 -7.32 3.21 -26.41
CA ASP A 342 -7.15 1.77 -26.47
C ASP A 342 -5.72 1.42 -26.87
N ARG A 343 -5.29 0.22 -26.50
CA ARG A 343 -3.97 -0.27 -26.88
C ARG A 343 -3.87 -0.33 -28.40
N GLN A 344 -2.86 0.33 -28.95
CA GLN A 344 -2.50 0.24 -30.35
C GLN A 344 -1.10 -0.36 -30.51
N GLU A 345 -0.94 -1.13 -31.58
CA GLU A 345 0.28 -1.85 -31.89
C GLU A 345 0.50 -1.88 -33.39
N PHE A 346 1.70 -1.46 -33.81
CA PHE A 346 2.09 -1.42 -35.21
C PHE A 346 3.60 -1.64 -35.37
N SER A 347 4.02 -1.95 -36.59
CA SER A 347 5.43 -2.17 -36.92
C SER A 347 5.82 -1.45 -38.20
N GLU A 348 6.98 -0.81 -38.19
CA GLU A 348 7.58 -0.16 -39.35
C GLU A 348 8.86 -0.90 -39.76
N THR A 349 9.19 -0.93 -41.05
CA THR A 349 10.41 -1.59 -41.56
C THR A 349 11.24 -0.65 -42.42
N LEU A 350 12.54 -0.58 -42.14
CA LEU A 350 13.56 0.20 -42.85
C LEU A 350 14.68 -0.74 -43.33
N TYR A 351 15.01 -0.65 -44.62
CA TYR A 351 16.15 -1.31 -45.21
C TYR A 351 17.29 -0.32 -45.39
N ILE A 352 18.50 -0.68 -44.94
CA ILE A 352 19.70 0.14 -45.09
C ILE A 352 20.79 -0.72 -45.72
N ASN A 353 21.25 -0.34 -46.90
CA ASN A 353 22.39 -0.94 -47.55
C ASN A 353 23.60 -0.02 -47.38
N VAL A 354 24.68 -0.52 -46.77
CA VAL A 354 25.90 0.25 -46.50
C VAL A 354 27.11 -0.49 -47.04
N THR A 355 27.91 0.18 -47.87
CA THR A 355 29.13 -0.37 -48.45
C THR A 355 30.28 0.60 -48.22
N ASN A 356 31.39 0.11 -47.67
CA ASN A 356 32.57 0.91 -47.35
C ASN A 356 33.85 0.07 -47.55
N PRO A 357 34.31 -0.11 -48.80
CA PRO A 357 35.38 -1.03 -49.16
C PRO A 357 36.78 -0.54 -48.78
N ASP A 358 36.98 0.77 -48.64
CA ASP A 358 38.30 1.38 -48.47
C ASP A 358 38.70 1.60 -47.00
N ILE A 359 38.17 0.78 -46.08
CA ILE A 359 38.53 0.81 -44.66
C ILE A 359 39.72 -0.14 -44.39
N ASP A 360 40.79 0.39 -43.81
CA ASP A 360 42.05 -0.31 -43.45
C ASP A 360 41.90 -1.39 -42.34
N TYR A 361 40.67 -1.62 -41.85
CA TYR A 361 40.38 -2.66 -40.87
C TYR A 361 39.83 -3.88 -41.61
N SER A 362 40.67 -4.90 -41.80
CA SER A 362 40.35 -6.19 -42.45
C SER A 362 39.27 -7.03 -41.73
N LEU A 363 38.45 -6.43 -40.87
CA LEU A 363 37.44 -7.03 -39.99
C LEU A 363 36.08 -6.30 -40.05
N SER A 364 35.93 -5.17 -40.75
CA SER A 364 34.64 -4.46 -40.83
C SER A 364 33.67 -5.22 -41.75
N PRO A 365 32.41 -5.46 -41.31
CA PRO A 365 31.41 -6.15 -42.13
C PRO A 365 31.01 -5.33 -43.37
N LEU A 366 31.32 -4.03 -43.39
CA LEU A 366 30.90 -3.09 -44.43
C LEU A 366 31.74 -3.18 -45.71
N ALA A 367 32.87 -3.90 -45.70
CA ALA A 367 33.82 -3.94 -46.82
C ALA A 367 33.22 -4.48 -48.13
N ASN A 368 32.32 -5.48 -48.03
CA ASN A 368 31.66 -6.11 -49.18
C ASN A 368 30.20 -5.68 -49.38
N GLY A 369 29.76 -4.66 -48.63
CA GLY A 369 28.36 -4.24 -48.57
C GLY A 369 27.53 -5.11 -47.62
N THR A 370 26.91 -4.48 -46.62
CA THR A 370 25.98 -5.14 -45.69
C THR A 370 24.60 -4.51 -45.81
N LEU A 371 23.59 -5.37 -45.89
CA LEU A 371 22.20 -4.98 -45.93
C LEU A 371 21.53 -5.27 -44.57
N TYR A 372 21.09 -4.21 -43.90
CA TYR A 372 20.37 -4.26 -42.65
C TYR A 372 18.88 -4.11 -42.87
N LYS A 373 18.10 -4.96 -42.21
CA LYS A 373 16.65 -4.83 -42.05
C LYS A 373 16.37 -4.46 -40.61
N ILE A 374 15.83 -3.26 -40.42
CA ILE A 374 15.44 -2.72 -39.13
C ILE A 374 13.93 -2.76 -39.04
N ASN A 375 13.40 -3.55 -38.12
CA ASN A 375 11.97 -3.58 -37.81
C ASN A 375 11.76 -2.98 -36.42
N LEU A 376 10.94 -1.93 -36.36
CA LEU A 376 10.57 -1.25 -35.12
C LEU A 376 9.13 -1.59 -34.77
N ARG A 377 8.93 -2.34 -33.68
CA ARG A 377 7.60 -2.63 -33.14
C ARG A 377 7.26 -1.60 -32.07
N THR A 378 6.17 -0.87 -32.25
CA THR A 378 5.71 0.15 -31.31
C THR A 378 4.37 -0.25 -30.72
N ILE A 379 4.28 -0.18 -29.39
CA ILE A 379 3.06 -0.40 -28.61
C ILE A 379 2.78 0.88 -27.82
N ALA A 380 1.57 1.41 -27.96
CA ALA A 380 1.13 2.59 -27.22
C ALA A 380 -0.23 2.34 -26.56
N GLY A 381 -0.45 2.98 -25.41
CA GLY A 381 -1.68 2.88 -24.65
C GLY A 381 -1.53 3.56 -23.30
N TYR A 382 -2.32 3.14 -22.32
CA TYR A 382 -2.33 3.73 -20.98
C TYR A 382 -2.01 2.68 -19.92
N PHE A 383 -1.42 3.13 -18.82
CA PHE A 383 -1.13 2.31 -17.65
C PHE A 383 -1.48 3.08 -16.37
N GLU A 384 -1.64 2.37 -15.26
CA GLU A 384 -1.87 2.94 -13.93
C GLU A 384 -0.53 3.33 -13.30
N LEU A 385 -0.44 4.59 -12.89
CA LEU A 385 0.72 5.13 -12.19
C LEU A 385 0.88 4.45 -10.82
N PRO A 386 2.13 4.34 -10.31
CA PRO A 386 2.40 3.94 -8.93
C PRO A 386 1.47 4.63 -7.92
N ASN A 387 0.88 3.86 -7.02
CA ASN A 387 0.03 4.32 -5.92
C ASN A 387 -0.02 3.29 -4.78
N TYR A 388 -0.62 3.62 -3.64
CA TYR A 388 -0.64 2.69 -2.49
C TYR A 388 -1.48 1.42 -2.72
N MET A 389 -2.37 1.39 -3.72
CA MET A 389 -3.22 0.23 -4.04
C MET A 389 -2.51 -0.78 -4.96
N ASN A 390 -1.51 -0.36 -5.73
CA ASN A 390 -0.69 -1.22 -6.59
C ASN A 390 0.74 -1.44 -6.04
N ASN A 391 0.89 -1.40 -4.71
CA ASN A 391 2.18 -1.52 -4.02
C ASN A 391 3.25 -0.55 -4.53
N GLN A 392 2.82 0.63 -4.97
CA GLN A 392 3.67 1.68 -5.52
C GLN A 392 4.37 1.27 -6.81
N THR A 393 3.82 0.35 -7.62
CA THR A 393 4.44 -0.11 -8.87
C THR A 393 3.65 0.32 -10.09
N ALA A 394 4.32 0.55 -11.23
CA ALA A 394 3.65 0.85 -12.49
C ALA A 394 2.93 -0.40 -13.01
N SER A 395 1.64 -0.28 -13.36
CA SER A 395 0.90 -1.42 -13.88
C SER A 395 1.32 -1.78 -15.32
N PRO A 396 0.97 -2.99 -15.79
CA PRO A 396 0.98 -3.32 -17.21
C PRO A 396 0.05 -2.40 -18.02
N LEU A 397 0.23 -2.41 -19.34
CA LEU A 397 -0.59 -1.65 -20.28
C LEU A 397 -2.02 -2.20 -20.33
N PHE A 398 -3.02 -1.32 -20.27
CA PHE A 398 -4.42 -1.70 -20.44
C PHE A 398 -4.76 -1.96 -21.91
N PHE A 399 -5.70 -2.88 -22.16
CA PHE A 399 -6.19 -3.17 -23.51
C PHE A 399 -7.17 -2.11 -24.03
N SER A 400 -7.98 -1.55 -23.15
CA SER A 400 -9.03 -0.58 -23.46
C SER A 400 -8.87 0.71 -22.66
N ASP A 401 -9.57 1.78 -23.07
CA ASP A 401 -9.58 3.08 -22.38
C ASP A 401 -9.84 2.91 -20.86
N PRO A 402 -8.85 3.24 -19.99
CA PRO A 402 -8.98 3.06 -18.54
C PRO A 402 -9.97 4.05 -17.91
N THR A 403 -10.36 5.12 -18.62
CA THR A 403 -11.29 6.14 -18.11
C THR A 403 -12.75 5.65 -18.08
N GLY A 404 -13.10 4.63 -18.88
CA GLY A 404 -14.44 4.03 -18.87
C GLY A 404 -14.74 3.24 -17.59
N GLY A 405 -13.74 2.53 -17.05
CA GLY A 405 -13.86 1.72 -15.82
C GLY A 405 -13.94 2.54 -14.52
N CYS A 406 -13.60 3.83 -14.58
CA CYS A 406 -13.72 4.73 -13.43
C CYS A 406 -15.18 5.00 -13.00
N GLU A 407 -16.19 4.64 -13.82
CA GLU A 407 -17.60 4.80 -13.47
C GLU A 407 -18.25 3.58 -12.80
N GLU A 408 -17.76 2.36 -13.05
CA GLU A 408 -18.35 1.13 -12.51
C GLU A 408 -17.80 0.76 -11.14
N GLY A 409 -16.66 1.34 -10.75
CA GLY A 409 -15.99 1.04 -9.48
C GLY A 409 -16.23 2.02 -8.34
N GLY A 410 -16.60 3.29 -8.58
CA GLY A 410 -16.87 4.26 -7.50
C GLY A 410 -15.72 4.57 -6.52
N TYR A 411 -14.53 4.00 -6.73
CA TYR A 411 -13.36 4.13 -5.87
C TYR A 411 -12.15 4.59 -6.70
N GLY A 412 -11.67 5.81 -6.46
CA GLY A 412 -10.26 6.16 -6.65
C GLY A 412 -9.82 6.89 -7.92
N CYS A 413 -10.66 7.06 -8.95
CA CYS A 413 -10.27 7.87 -10.11
C CYS A 413 -10.76 9.31 -9.96
N VAL A 414 -9.84 10.27 -9.77
CA VAL A 414 -10.15 11.68 -10.07
C VAL A 414 -10.32 11.81 -11.58
N ARG A 415 -11.25 12.64 -12.07
CA ARG A 415 -11.40 12.87 -13.53
C ARG A 415 -10.10 13.45 -14.09
N GLN A 416 -9.32 12.62 -14.75
CA GLN A 416 -8.12 13.03 -15.49
C GLN A 416 -8.46 13.48 -16.90
N ALA A 417 -9.44 12.82 -17.54
CA ALA A 417 -9.97 13.26 -18.81
C ALA A 417 -11.18 14.18 -18.59
N ALA A 418 -11.06 15.44 -19.01
CA ALA A 418 -12.23 16.29 -19.16
C ALA A 418 -13.21 15.58 -20.12
N ARG A 419 -14.42 15.28 -19.64
CA ARG A 419 -15.48 14.60 -20.40
C ARG A 419 -16.10 15.52 -21.45
N TYR A 420 -15.28 16.11 -22.33
CA TYR A 420 -15.78 16.73 -23.55
C TYR A 420 -16.07 15.61 -24.54
N TYR A 421 -17.30 15.09 -24.51
CA TYR A 421 -17.92 14.24 -25.54
C TYR A 421 -16.94 13.51 -26.49
N TYR A 422 -16.23 12.50 -26.00
CA TYR A 422 -15.74 11.44 -26.87
C TYR A 422 -16.99 10.71 -27.39
N ASN A 423 -17.48 11.13 -28.54
CA ASN A 423 -18.60 10.51 -29.22
C ASN A 423 -18.02 9.78 -30.43
N PRO A 424 -17.64 8.49 -30.31
CA PRO A 424 -17.06 7.74 -31.42
C PRO A 424 -18.00 7.73 -32.65
N SER A 425 -19.30 7.90 -32.42
CA SER A 425 -20.34 8.02 -33.44
C SER A 425 -20.26 9.28 -34.31
N ARG A 426 -19.47 10.31 -33.94
CA ARG A 426 -19.24 11.50 -34.79
C ARG A 426 -18.02 11.39 -35.71
N GLN A 427 -17.17 10.37 -35.55
CA GLN A 427 -15.99 10.16 -36.40
C GLN A 427 -16.26 9.33 -37.67
N VAL A 428 -17.49 8.87 -37.91
CA VAL A 428 -17.84 8.08 -39.11
C VAL A 428 -18.42 8.93 -40.26
N LYS A 429 -18.41 10.27 -40.15
CA LYS A 429 -18.93 11.14 -41.22
C LYS A 429 -18.14 12.44 -41.40
N ARG A 430 -16.85 12.32 -41.75
CA ARG A 430 -16.12 13.28 -42.58
C ARG A 430 -15.08 12.53 -43.41
N GLN A 431 -15.59 11.74 -44.34
CA GLN A 431 -14.85 11.22 -45.47
C GLN A 431 -15.61 11.73 -46.69
N SER A 432 -14.94 12.47 -47.57
CA SER A 432 -15.50 13.30 -48.66
C SER A 432 -16.20 14.56 -48.13
N ASP A 433 -15.91 15.79 -48.56
CA ASP A 433 -15.22 16.31 -49.73
C ASP A 433 -14.61 17.65 -49.29
N ASP A 434 -13.31 17.84 -49.46
CA ASP A 434 -12.70 19.17 -49.64
C ASP A 434 -11.29 18.93 -50.19
N ALA A 435 -11.25 18.52 -51.46
CA ALA A 435 -10.06 18.63 -52.29
C ALA A 435 -9.87 20.12 -52.59
N ASP A 436 -9.16 20.81 -51.71
CA ASP A 436 -8.74 22.19 -51.92
C ASP A 436 -7.65 22.18 -53.01
N ASN A 437 -8.08 22.46 -54.25
CA ASN A 437 -7.23 22.58 -55.42
C ASN A 437 -6.35 23.85 -55.31
N SER A 438 -5.25 23.75 -54.58
CA SER A 438 -4.12 24.67 -54.69
C SER A 438 -2.96 23.95 -55.38
N THR A 439 -2.93 24.03 -56.70
CA THR A 439 -1.79 23.57 -57.51
C THR A 439 -0.64 24.56 -57.39
N ILE A 440 0.24 24.31 -56.42
CA ILE A 440 1.64 24.73 -56.50
C ILE A 440 2.41 23.53 -57.05
N THR A 441 2.58 23.50 -58.37
CA THR A 441 3.48 22.59 -59.05
C THR A 441 4.92 23.06 -58.85
N THR A 442 5.60 22.52 -57.84
CA THR A 442 7.06 22.36 -57.86
C THR A 442 7.35 20.96 -58.35
N ASP A 443 8.17 20.82 -59.38
CA ASP A 443 8.56 19.53 -59.95
C ASP A 443 9.31 18.71 -58.88
N GLU A 444 8.62 17.73 -58.26
CA GLU A 444 9.08 16.96 -57.10
C GLU A 444 9.79 15.67 -57.54
N THR A 445 11.11 15.61 -57.39
CA THR A 445 11.88 14.35 -57.39
C THR A 445 12.12 13.85 -55.95
N LEU A 446 11.05 13.89 -55.13
CA LEU A 446 10.81 13.29 -53.80
C LEU A 446 12.03 12.92 -52.93
N PRO A 447 12.32 13.77 -51.92
CA PRO A 447 12.19 13.31 -50.53
C PRO A 447 11.41 14.28 -49.60
N TRP A 448 10.79 15.32 -50.14
CA TRP A 448 10.04 16.36 -49.39
C TRP A 448 8.59 15.97 -49.04
N LYS A 449 7.87 15.26 -49.90
CA LYS A 449 6.48 14.81 -49.66
C LYS A 449 6.32 14.01 -48.37
N HIS A 450 7.25 13.09 -48.12
CA HIS A 450 7.29 12.28 -46.90
C HIS A 450 7.56 13.10 -45.65
N MET A 451 8.29 14.22 -45.77
CA MET A 451 8.48 15.16 -44.67
C MET A 451 7.15 15.81 -44.25
N MET A 452 6.26 16.01 -45.23
CA MET A 452 4.94 16.60 -45.06
C MET A 452 3.86 15.62 -44.58
N THR A 453 4.18 14.33 -44.41
CA THR A 453 3.25 13.38 -43.80
C THR A 453 3.00 13.76 -42.34
N ALA A 454 1.73 13.98 -41.96
CA ALA A 454 1.35 14.20 -40.56
C ALA A 454 1.50 12.90 -39.76
N ARG A 455 1.82 13.03 -38.46
CA ARG A 455 1.83 11.91 -37.48
C ARG A 455 2.62 10.69 -37.97
N LYS A 456 3.85 10.92 -38.41
CA LYS A 456 4.74 9.84 -38.85
C LYS A 456 5.02 8.87 -37.70
N GLY A 457 5.20 7.59 -38.04
CA GLY A 457 5.67 6.61 -37.09
C GLY A 457 7.09 6.93 -36.60
N PRO A 458 7.49 6.41 -35.42
CA PRO A 458 8.81 6.67 -34.87
C PRO A 458 9.96 6.26 -35.80
N LEU A 459 9.83 5.17 -36.56
CA LEU A 459 10.89 4.76 -37.50
C LEU A 459 10.94 5.67 -38.72
N MET A 460 9.80 6.03 -39.30
CA MET A 460 9.73 6.93 -40.45
C MET A 460 10.33 8.31 -40.13
N THR A 461 10.01 8.87 -38.97
CA THR A 461 10.61 10.13 -38.51
C THR A 461 12.11 9.99 -38.28
N THR A 462 12.56 8.86 -37.72
CA THR A 462 13.99 8.56 -37.55
C THR A 462 14.72 8.47 -38.89
N ALA A 463 14.13 7.78 -39.88
CA ALA A 463 14.71 7.62 -41.22
C ALA A 463 14.82 8.97 -41.95
N LEU A 464 13.78 9.81 -41.89
CA LEU A 464 13.82 11.16 -42.46
C LEU A 464 14.82 12.07 -41.74
N ALA A 465 14.96 11.92 -40.42
CA ALA A 465 15.93 12.71 -39.65
C ALA A 465 17.39 12.37 -40.04
N ILE A 466 17.70 11.08 -40.23
CA ILE A 466 19.06 10.60 -40.53
C ILE A 466 19.40 10.66 -42.04
N PHE A 467 18.45 10.36 -42.93
CA PHE A 467 18.70 10.20 -44.37
C PHE A 467 17.90 11.15 -45.27
N GLY A 468 16.87 11.83 -44.76
CA GLY A 468 15.99 12.70 -45.54
C GLY A 468 16.61 14.05 -45.91
N PRO A 469 15.83 14.97 -46.52
CA PRO A 469 16.30 16.28 -46.96
C PRO A 469 16.74 17.13 -45.75
N GLY A 470 17.93 17.72 -45.82
CA GLY A 470 18.50 18.47 -44.69
C GLY A 470 19.03 17.60 -43.54
N SER A 471 19.22 16.30 -43.78
CA SER A 471 19.97 15.43 -42.88
C SER A 471 21.47 15.66 -43.00
N PHE A 472 22.23 15.12 -42.03
CA PHE A 472 23.69 15.20 -41.99
C PHE A 472 24.35 14.81 -43.33
N LEU A 473 23.98 13.67 -43.92
CA LEU A 473 24.55 13.22 -45.20
C LEU A 473 24.26 14.16 -46.38
N ASN A 474 23.16 14.91 -46.31
CA ASN A 474 22.77 15.87 -47.33
C ASN A 474 23.47 17.23 -47.19
N THR A 475 23.76 17.67 -45.96
CA THR A 475 24.28 19.03 -45.69
C THR A 475 25.76 19.08 -45.35
N PHE A 476 26.34 18.00 -44.85
CA PHE A 476 27.70 17.98 -44.29
C PHE A 476 28.76 18.53 -45.24
N PHE A 477 28.76 18.13 -46.52
CA PHE A 477 29.75 18.60 -47.49
C PHE A 477 29.68 20.11 -47.73
N ALA A 478 28.47 20.66 -47.82
CA ALA A 478 28.27 22.10 -47.99
C ALA A 478 28.69 22.88 -46.75
N GLU A 479 28.39 22.37 -45.55
CA GLU A 479 28.83 22.96 -44.28
C GLU A 479 30.35 22.87 -44.09
N TYR A 480 30.95 21.74 -44.44
CA TYR A 480 32.40 21.54 -44.43
C TYR A 480 33.11 22.56 -45.31
N ASP A 481 32.66 22.75 -46.56
CA ASP A 481 33.24 23.71 -47.50
C ASP A 481 32.98 25.17 -47.08
N SER A 482 31.83 25.45 -46.48
CA SER A 482 31.50 26.76 -45.89
C SER A 482 32.45 27.09 -44.74
N MET A 483 32.65 26.14 -43.81
CA MET A 483 33.54 26.31 -42.67
C MET A 483 35.00 26.44 -43.10
N LYS A 484 35.46 25.59 -44.03
CA LYS A 484 36.80 25.67 -44.62
C LYS A 484 37.06 27.05 -45.22
N ARG A 485 36.13 27.60 -46.02
CA ARG A 485 36.27 28.95 -46.59
C ARG A 485 36.35 30.04 -45.52
N LYS A 486 35.47 30.01 -44.51
CA LYS A 486 35.50 30.98 -43.41
C LYS A 486 36.80 30.95 -42.62
N LEU A 487 37.40 29.76 -42.44
CA LEU A 487 38.68 29.62 -41.76
C LEU A 487 39.85 30.17 -42.60
N ILE A 488 39.84 29.91 -43.90
CA ILE A 488 40.79 30.52 -44.86
C ILE A 488 40.66 32.05 -44.82
N ASP A 489 39.44 32.58 -44.87
CA ASP A 489 39.17 34.02 -44.85
C ASP A 489 39.57 34.68 -43.51
N ALA A 490 39.45 33.94 -42.41
CA ALA A 490 39.82 34.41 -41.08
C ALA A 490 41.34 34.39 -40.81
N ASN A 491 42.15 33.85 -41.74
CA ASN A 491 43.61 33.75 -41.64
C ASN A 491 44.07 33.17 -40.29
N ILE A 492 43.31 32.20 -39.77
CA ILE A 492 43.62 31.51 -38.53
C ILE A 492 44.73 30.51 -38.85
N SER A 493 45.96 31.01 -38.95
CA SER A 493 47.15 30.20 -39.00
C SER A 493 47.28 29.47 -37.66
N SER A 494 47.31 28.14 -37.67
CA SER A 494 47.90 27.40 -36.56
C SER A 494 49.37 27.78 -36.51
N GLY A 495 49.73 28.74 -35.65
CA GLY A 495 51.11 29.17 -35.48
C GLY A 495 52.02 27.99 -35.15
N ASP A 496 53.17 27.95 -35.84
CA ASP A 496 54.29 26.99 -35.77
C ASP A 496 53.94 25.51 -35.53
N ILE A 497 54.28 24.72 -36.55
CA ILE A 497 54.11 23.27 -36.63
C ILE A 497 54.90 22.59 -35.50
N ASP A 498 54.20 22.30 -34.41
CA ASP A 498 54.45 21.10 -33.63
C ASP A 498 53.25 20.17 -33.91
N TYR A 499 53.47 19.09 -34.66
CA TYR A 499 52.45 18.10 -35.06
C TYR A 499 51.63 17.55 -33.88
N SER A 500 52.09 17.81 -32.65
CA SER A 500 51.47 17.44 -31.38
C SER A 500 50.31 18.36 -30.93
N ARG A 501 50.06 19.53 -31.56
CA ARG A 501 48.99 20.47 -31.18
C ARG A 501 48.16 21.02 -32.36
N ALA A 502 47.80 20.17 -33.33
CA ALA A 502 46.78 20.55 -34.30
C ALA A 502 45.44 20.78 -33.59
N ASN A 503 44.96 22.03 -33.54
CA ASN A 503 43.63 22.35 -33.02
C ASN A 503 42.57 21.70 -33.91
N SER A 504 42.00 20.58 -33.49
CA SER A 504 40.86 19.95 -34.15
C SER A 504 39.61 20.82 -33.95
N LEU A 505 39.04 21.33 -35.03
CA LEU A 505 37.82 22.12 -34.98
C LEU A 505 36.60 21.22 -35.15
N CYS A 506 35.63 21.39 -34.26
CA CYS A 506 34.32 20.76 -34.32
C CYS A 506 33.52 21.30 -35.51
N ILE A 507 33.22 20.46 -36.50
CA ILE A 507 32.46 20.85 -37.69
C ILE A 507 30.97 20.70 -37.44
N GLU A 508 30.54 19.49 -37.10
CA GLU A 508 29.13 19.16 -36.92
C GLU A 508 28.95 17.96 -35.98
N LEU A 509 27.80 17.90 -35.31
CA LEU A 509 27.38 16.75 -34.50
C LEU A 509 26.66 15.75 -35.41
N ALA A 510 27.29 14.61 -35.68
CA ALA A 510 26.62 13.54 -36.42
C ALA A 510 25.40 13.01 -35.62
N PRO A 511 24.33 12.56 -36.29
CA PRO A 511 23.16 12.05 -35.60
C PRO A 511 23.51 10.83 -34.75
N LEU A 512 23.09 10.87 -33.48
CA LEU A 512 23.24 9.78 -32.49
C LEU A 512 24.70 9.41 -32.18
N MET A 513 25.69 10.24 -32.54
CA MET A 513 27.11 9.88 -32.45
C MET A 513 27.58 9.45 -31.05
N ASN A 514 27.04 10.08 -30.01
CA ASN A 514 27.41 9.74 -28.62
C ASN A 514 26.76 8.44 -28.12
N MET A 515 25.95 7.76 -28.93
CA MET A 515 25.40 6.42 -28.60
C MET A 515 26.44 5.31 -28.80
N TYR A 516 27.34 5.45 -29.79
CA TYR A 516 28.26 4.41 -30.23
C TYR A 516 29.75 4.79 -30.15
N SER A 517 30.09 6.00 -29.68
CA SER A 517 31.49 6.40 -29.49
C SER A 517 32.19 5.52 -28.43
N THR A 518 33.21 4.77 -28.87
CA THR A 518 34.08 3.94 -28.03
C THR A 518 35.37 4.68 -27.72
N SER A 519 35.72 4.74 -26.44
CA SER A 519 36.91 5.40 -25.88
C SER A 519 38.22 4.62 -26.14
N GLY A 520 38.42 4.13 -27.36
CA GLY A 520 39.47 3.17 -27.68
C GLY A 520 40.55 3.68 -28.62
N LEU A 521 40.20 3.97 -29.88
CA LEU A 521 41.21 4.07 -30.96
C LEU A 521 40.82 5.00 -32.13
N SER A 522 39.85 5.91 -31.97
CA SER A 522 39.38 6.77 -33.06
C SER A 522 39.97 8.18 -32.98
N TYR A 523 40.43 8.72 -34.11
CA TYR A 523 40.82 10.13 -34.30
C TYR A 523 39.64 11.11 -34.18
N VAL A 524 38.44 10.62 -33.90
CA VAL A 524 37.36 11.43 -33.32
C VAL A 524 37.68 11.44 -31.83
N GLY A 525 38.20 12.56 -31.32
CA GLY A 525 38.58 12.69 -29.93
C GLY A 525 37.43 12.31 -28.98
N THR A 526 37.71 12.30 -27.67
CA THR A 526 36.69 12.21 -26.60
C THR A 526 35.60 13.29 -26.69
N ASP A 527 35.71 14.19 -27.67
CA ASP A 527 34.84 15.30 -27.96
C ASP A 527 33.69 14.86 -28.87
N SER A 528 32.50 15.25 -28.46
CA SER A 528 31.17 14.85 -28.91
C SER A 528 30.81 15.20 -30.36
N CYS A 529 31.76 15.47 -31.27
CA CYS A 529 31.49 15.93 -32.64
C CYS A 529 32.49 15.48 -33.71
N ILE A 530 32.07 15.54 -34.98
CA ILE A 530 32.96 15.31 -36.13
C ILE A 530 33.89 16.51 -36.25
N SER A 531 35.18 16.27 -36.06
CA SER A 531 36.20 17.30 -36.11
C SER A 531 37.14 17.14 -37.31
N SER A 532 37.66 18.26 -37.79
CA SER A 532 38.74 18.31 -38.78
C SER A 532 39.86 19.16 -38.24
N TYR A 533 41.09 18.75 -38.52
CA TYR A 533 42.22 19.66 -38.42
C TYR A 533 42.26 20.55 -39.65
N PHE A 534 42.72 21.79 -39.47
CA PHE A 534 43.01 22.73 -40.55
C PHE A 534 44.40 23.29 -40.28
N SER A 535 45.35 23.07 -41.18
CA SER A 535 46.74 23.54 -41.03
C SER A 535 47.25 24.18 -42.31
N GLU A 536 48.00 25.26 -42.17
CA GLU A 536 48.72 25.90 -43.27
C GLU A 536 50.15 25.37 -43.35
N ILE A 537 50.58 24.89 -44.51
CA ILE A 537 51.99 24.60 -44.81
C ILE A 537 52.34 25.37 -46.10
N GLY A 538 52.99 26.53 -45.94
CA GLY A 538 53.26 27.44 -47.07
C GLY A 538 51.97 28.03 -47.66
N ASN A 539 51.83 28.02 -49.00
CA ASN A 539 50.61 28.48 -49.68
C ASN A 539 49.49 27.40 -49.74
N TYR A 540 49.67 26.27 -49.06
CA TYR A 540 48.73 25.14 -49.10
C TYR A 540 48.01 24.94 -47.76
N TYR A 541 46.68 24.94 -47.83
CA TYR A 541 45.80 24.58 -46.72
C TYR A 541 45.54 23.07 -46.72
N TYR A 542 45.88 22.40 -45.62
CA TYR A 542 45.59 20.98 -45.38
C TYR A 542 44.37 20.84 -44.47
N SER A 543 43.47 19.92 -44.82
CA SER A 543 42.31 19.56 -44.01
C SER A 543 42.00 18.07 -44.14
N SER A 544 41.29 17.49 -43.16
CA SER A 544 40.78 16.11 -43.27
C SER A 544 39.93 15.95 -44.54
N ASN A 545 39.95 14.79 -45.18
CA ASN A 545 39.04 14.55 -46.30
C ASN A 545 37.61 14.40 -45.76
N PRO A 546 36.62 15.22 -46.17
CA PRO A 546 35.24 15.09 -45.69
C PRO A 546 34.62 13.72 -46.02
N HIS A 547 35.04 13.06 -47.10
CA HIS A 547 34.59 11.70 -47.41
C HIS A 547 35.13 10.65 -46.44
N ASP A 548 36.34 10.84 -45.91
CA ASP A 548 36.92 9.97 -44.87
C ASP A 548 36.21 10.16 -43.53
N LEU A 549 35.78 11.39 -43.20
CA LEU A 549 34.98 11.67 -42.00
C LEU A 549 33.61 10.97 -42.04
N VAL A 550 32.90 11.03 -43.17
CA VAL A 550 31.63 10.33 -43.36
C VAL A 550 31.81 8.81 -43.37
N ALA A 551 32.85 8.29 -44.04
CA ALA A 551 33.15 6.86 -44.05
C ALA A 551 33.40 6.29 -42.64
N ARG A 552 34.11 7.03 -41.77
CA ARG A 552 34.35 6.64 -40.39
C ARG A 552 33.09 6.71 -39.52
N TRP A 553 32.23 7.70 -39.76
CA TRP A 553 30.94 7.79 -39.10
C TRP A 553 30.06 6.58 -39.45
N LEU A 554 29.99 6.20 -40.73
CA LEU A 554 29.27 5.00 -41.19
C LEU A 554 29.80 3.73 -40.51
N ASP A 555 31.12 3.55 -40.46
CA ASP A 555 31.72 2.41 -39.77
C ASP A 555 31.35 2.40 -38.28
N SER A 556 31.50 3.53 -37.59
CA SER A 556 31.18 3.63 -36.16
C SER A 556 29.72 3.30 -35.83
N MET A 557 28.78 3.70 -36.70
CA MET A 557 27.35 3.45 -36.51
C MET A 557 26.94 2.02 -36.86
N PHE A 558 27.51 1.42 -37.91
CA PHE A 558 27.03 0.16 -38.50
C PHE A 558 27.93 -1.06 -38.20
N ASN A 559 29.12 -0.88 -37.64
CA ASN A 559 30.06 -1.98 -37.38
C ASN A 559 29.53 -3.00 -36.35
N ASP A 560 28.77 -2.57 -35.34
CA ASP A 560 28.20 -3.45 -34.32
C ASP A 560 26.66 -3.44 -34.35
N ARG A 561 26.08 -4.63 -34.55
CA ARG A 561 24.63 -4.84 -34.62
C ARG A 561 23.91 -4.55 -33.31
N GLU A 562 24.49 -4.90 -32.16
CA GLU A 562 23.86 -4.68 -30.86
C GLU A 562 23.84 -3.19 -30.51
N VAL A 563 24.93 -2.49 -30.84
CA VAL A 563 25.03 -1.03 -30.72
C VAL A 563 24.04 -0.34 -31.66
N LEU A 564 23.92 -0.82 -32.90
CA LEU A 564 22.94 -0.30 -33.87
C LEU A 564 21.50 -0.48 -33.37
N LYS A 565 21.17 -1.66 -32.82
CA LYS A 565 19.87 -1.92 -32.20
C LYS A 565 19.57 -0.93 -31.07
N ASN A 566 20.47 -0.81 -30.09
CA ASN A 566 20.31 0.10 -28.95
C ASN A 566 20.20 1.57 -29.39
N THR A 567 20.91 1.94 -30.46
CA THR A 567 20.86 3.29 -31.05
C THR A 567 19.48 3.58 -31.67
N PHE A 568 18.88 2.62 -32.37
CA PHE A 568 17.53 2.76 -32.91
C PHE A 568 16.44 2.73 -31.83
N ASP A 569 16.62 1.97 -30.74
CA ASP A 569 15.74 2.01 -29.57
C ASP A 569 15.75 3.40 -28.91
N ALA A 570 16.93 3.99 -28.72
CA ALA A 570 17.08 5.34 -28.17
C ALA A 570 16.52 6.41 -29.13
N ALA A 571 16.72 6.26 -30.44
CA ALA A 571 16.15 7.15 -31.45
C ALA A 571 14.62 7.12 -31.41
N ALA A 572 14.02 5.93 -31.34
CA ALA A 572 12.58 5.76 -31.23
C ALA A 572 12.03 6.39 -29.93
N PHE A 573 12.72 6.21 -28.80
CA PHE A 573 12.36 6.87 -27.54
C PHE A 573 12.34 8.40 -27.67
N LEU A 574 13.38 9.00 -28.26
CA LEU A 574 13.48 10.45 -28.44
C LEU A 574 12.39 10.98 -29.39
N VAL A 575 12.09 10.26 -30.46
CA VAL A 575 11.02 10.63 -31.39
C VAL A 575 9.64 10.52 -30.72
N ASN A 576 9.36 9.43 -30.02
CA ASN A 576 8.11 9.26 -29.28
C ASN A 576 7.91 10.35 -28.23
N LYS A 577 8.99 10.74 -27.55
CA LYS A 577 8.99 11.87 -26.62
C LYS A 577 8.54 13.16 -27.31
N ARG A 578 9.16 13.53 -28.43
CA ARG A 578 8.79 14.73 -29.19
C ARG A 578 7.38 14.66 -29.74
N PHE A 579 6.97 13.50 -30.24
CA PHE A 579 5.62 13.27 -30.73
C PHE A 579 4.58 13.57 -29.65
N VAL A 580 4.75 13.02 -28.44
CA VAL A 580 3.80 13.23 -27.35
C VAL A 580 3.88 14.66 -26.79
N GLU A 581 5.07 15.26 -26.68
CA GLU A 581 5.24 16.66 -26.26
C GLU A 581 4.60 17.66 -27.23
N ALA A 582 4.46 17.29 -28.51
CA ALA A 582 3.80 18.12 -29.52
C ALA A 582 2.26 18.07 -29.43
N LEU A 583 1.70 17.06 -28.77
CA LEU A 583 0.25 16.94 -28.57
C LEU A 583 -0.27 17.93 -27.53
N TYR A 584 -1.52 18.36 -27.68
CA TYR A 584 -2.15 19.24 -26.70
C TYR A 584 -2.37 18.52 -25.36
N PRO A 585 -1.97 19.11 -24.23
CA PRO A 585 -2.19 18.52 -22.92
C PRO A 585 -3.67 18.67 -22.51
N THR A 586 -4.41 17.57 -22.48
CA THR A 586 -5.82 17.53 -22.04
C THR A 586 -6.09 16.53 -20.93
N PHE A 587 -5.04 15.89 -20.42
CA PHE A 587 -5.14 14.83 -19.42
C PHE A 587 -4.58 15.33 -18.09
N ASP A 588 -5.46 15.68 -17.15
CA ASP A 588 -5.10 16.26 -15.86
C ASP A 588 -4.50 15.20 -14.93
N ILE A 589 -3.37 15.53 -14.30
CA ILE A 589 -2.71 14.66 -13.33
C ILE A 589 -2.83 15.26 -11.93
N TYR A 590 -3.38 14.47 -11.02
CA TYR A 590 -3.52 14.82 -9.61
C TYR A 590 -2.62 13.96 -8.74
N GLN A 591 -2.18 14.51 -7.61
CA GLN A 591 -1.44 13.79 -6.59
C GLN A 591 -2.04 14.06 -5.21
N ASP A 592 -2.22 13.00 -4.43
CA ASP A 592 -2.49 13.10 -2.99
C ASP A 592 -1.69 12.00 -2.29
N LEU A 593 -0.57 12.38 -1.68
CA LEU A 593 0.27 11.43 -0.91
C LEU A 593 -0.42 10.94 0.36
N GLY A 594 -1.55 11.53 0.72
CA GLY A 594 -2.33 11.22 1.90
C GLY A 594 -1.66 11.67 3.19
N ALA A 595 -2.38 11.48 4.29
CA ALA A 595 -1.83 11.57 5.64
C ALA A 595 -1.79 10.18 6.26
N GLU A 596 -0.77 9.91 7.07
CA GLU A 596 -0.67 8.66 7.83
C GLU A 596 -1.53 8.75 9.09
N ILE A 597 -2.39 7.75 9.29
CA ILE A 597 -3.21 7.63 10.49
C ILE A 597 -3.07 6.23 11.07
N GLY A 598 -2.92 6.18 12.41
CA GLY A 598 -2.94 4.92 13.15
C GLY A 598 -4.36 4.35 13.18
N ALA A 599 -4.52 3.13 12.66
CA ALA A 599 -5.77 2.39 12.68
C ALA A 599 -5.52 0.96 13.19
N PRO A 600 -6.52 0.32 13.82
CA PRO A 600 -6.43 -1.10 14.13
C PRO A 600 -6.64 -1.92 12.86
N GLU A 601 -5.85 -2.97 12.69
CA GLU A 601 -6.09 -4.00 11.69
C GLU A 601 -6.44 -5.31 12.39
N SER A 602 -7.50 -5.95 11.91
CA SER A 602 -7.94 -7.23 12.43
C SER A 602 -8.65 -8.04 11.35
N THR A 603 -8.59 -9.36 11.50
CA THR A 603 -9.34 -10.28 10.64
C THR A 603 -10.75 -10.48 11.19
N VAL A 604 -11.73 -10.69 10.31
CA VAL A 604 -13.12 -10.99 10.71
C VAL A 604 -13.18 -12.19 11.66
N ALA A 605 -12.37 -13.23 11.39
CA ALA A 605 -12.26 -14.40 12.25
C ALA A 605 -11.75 -14.05 13.66
N GLY A 606 -10.73 -13.19 13.75
CA GLY A 606 -10.19 -12.73 15.03
C GLY A 606 -11.24 -11.95 15.85
N ILE A 607 -12.01 -11.07 15.19
CA ILE A 607 -13.08 -10.30 15.87
C ILE A 607 -14.15 -11.25 16.43
N ILE A 608 -14.56 -12.27 15.68
CA ILE A 608 -15.56 -13.26 16.13
C ILE A 608 -15.05 -13.98 17.39
N VAL A 609 -13.82 -14.49 17.36
CA VAL A 609 -13.21 -15.20 18.50
C VAL A 609 -13.16 -14.30 19.74
N ALA A 610 -12.62 -13.09 19.60
CA ALA A 610 -12.50 -12.16 20.73
C ALA A 610 -13.88 -11.74 21.28
N THR A 611 -14.89 -11.57 20.43
CA THR A 611 -16.26 -11.24 20.85
C THR A 611 -16.93 -12.40 21.61
N ILE A 612 -16.69 -13.65 21.20
CA ILE A 612 -17.18 -14.84 21.92
C ILE A 612 -16.57 -14.91 23.32
N PHE A 613 -15.24 -14.77 23.43
CA PHE A 613 -14.55 -14.80 24.73
C PHE A 613 -15.03 -13.66 25.66
N LEU A 614 -15.22 -12.47 25.10
CA LEU A 614 -15.76 -11.34 25.83
C LEU A 614 -17.20 -11.65 26.32
N GLY A 615 -18.07 -12.19 25.45
CA GLY A 615 -19.44 -12.56 25.80
C GLY A 615 -19.52 -13.64 26.90
N LEU A 616 -18.66 -14.66 26.81
CA LEU A 616 -18.57 -15.73 27.81
C LEU A 616 -18.16 -15.23 29.19
N TRP A 617 -17.46 -14.10 29.29
CA TRP A 617 -17.14 -13.46 30.56
C TRP A 617 -18.19 -12.45 31.02
N ILE A 618 -18.70 -11.60 30.12
CA ILE A 618 -19.66 -10.54 30.46
C ILE A 618 -20.99 -11.12 30.98
N ILE A 619 -21.56 -12.11 30.27
CA ILE A 619 -22.91 -12.62 30.57
C ILE A 619 -22.98 -13.22 31.99
N PRO A 620 -22.08 -14.13 32.41
CA PRO A 620 -22.14 -14.69 33.76
C PRO A 620 -21.75 -13.67 34.83
N LEU A 621 -20.89 -12.69 34.53
CA LEU A 621 -20.54 -11.63 35.48
C LEU A 621 -21.75 -10.75 35.80
N ILE A 622 -22.51 -10.33 34.77
CA ILE A 622 -23.78 -9.61 34.94
C ILE A 622 -24.74 -10.46 35.77
N ALA A 623 -24.92 -11.74 35.40
CA ALA A 623 -25.81 -12.65 36.11
C ALA A 623 -25.46 -12.77 37.60
N LEU A 624 -24.17 -12.86 37.95
CA LEU A 624 -23.71 -12.90 39.33
C LEU A 624 -23.91 -11.57 40.07
N ALA A 625 -23.67 -10.44 39.41
CA ALA A 625 -23.88 -9.12 40.01
C ALA A 625 -25.37 -8.89 40.37
N PHE A 626 -26.28 -9.31 39.48
CA PHE A 626 -27.72 -9.28 39.74
C PHE A 626 -28.14 -10.35 40.76
N TYR A 627 -27.61 -11.56 40.68
CA TYR A 627 -27.87 -12.62 41.67
C TYR A 627 -27.50 -12.16 43.09
N GLY A 628 -26.38 -11.46 43.22
CA GLY A 628 -25.91 -10.85 44.46
C GLY A 628 -26.84 -9.75 45.02
N SER A 629 -27.52 -8.99 44.15
CA SER A 629 -28.34 -7.82 44.53
C SER A 629 -29.82 -8.11 44.76
N VAL A 630 -30.38 -9.13 44.09
CA VAL A 630 -31.80 -9.48 44.19
C VAL A 630 -32.16 -10.04 45.57
N ASN A 631 -31.24 -10.76 46.20
CA ASN A 631 -31.50 -11.43 47.46
C ASN A 631 -31.00 -10.61 48.67
N PRO A 632 -31.73 -10.59 49.79
CA PRO A 632 -31.27 -9.98 51.03
C PRO A 632 -30.02 -10.72 51.54
N ARG A 633 -29.07 -9.99 52.14
CA ARG A 633 -27.81 -10.56 52.63
C ARG A 633 -27.57 -10.24 54.10
N TRP A 634 -26.93 -11.16 54.81
CA TRP A 634 -26.55 -11.01 56.22
C TRP A 634 -25.18 -10.33 56.39
N THR A 635 -24.40 -10.24 55.33
CA THR A 635 -23.12 -9.54 55.31
C THR A 635 -22.80 -8.97 53.93
N SER A 636 -21.88 -8.00 53.87
CA SER A 636 -21.57 -7.27 52.64
C SER A 636 -20.81 -8.12 51.62
N ARG A 637 -19.88 -8.97 52.07
CA ARG A 637 -19.06 -9.88 51.26
C ARG A 637 -18.61 -11.09 52.09
N LEU A 638 -18.30 -12.19 51.42
CA LEU A 638 -17.70 -13.35 52.08
C LEU A 638 -16.20 -13.09 52.26
N ASP A 639 -15.80 -12.65 53.45
CA ASP A 639 -14.43 -12.26 53.79
C ASP A 639 -13.97 -12.83 55.15
N SER A 640 -12.80 -12.40 55.61
CA SER A 640 -12.23 -12.82 56.88
C SER A 640 -13.13 -12.52 58.07
N PHE A 641 -13.93 -11.45 58.03
CA PHE A 641 -14.88 -11.11 59.09
C PHE A 641 -16.10 -12.04 59.08
N ALA A 642 -16.55 -12.47 57.89
CA ALA A 642 -17.53 -13.56 57.79
C ALA A 642 -16.97 -14.88 58.35
N MET A 643 -15.72 -15.24 58.02
CA MET A 643 -15.08 -16.46 58.53
C MET A 643 -14.83 -16.42 60.05
N LEU A 644 -14.48 -15.26 60.60
CA LEU A 644 -14.34 -15.07 62.05
C LEU A 644 -15.65 -15.36 62.77
N ARG A 645 -16.78 -14.89 62.22
CA ARG A 645 -18.12 -15.18 62.77
C ARG A 645 -18.47 -16.67 62.70
N PHE A 646 -18.03 -17.37 61.64
CA PHE A 646 -18.23 -18.82 61.53
C PHE A 646 -17.40 -19.58 62.57
N GLY A 647 -16.14 -19.18 62.77
CA GLY A 647 -15.28 -19.73 63.83
C GLY A 647 -15.84 -19.46 65.24
N ALA A 648 -16.39 -18.27 65.48
CA ALA A 648 -17.03 -17.92 66.74
C ALA A 648 -18.29 -18.74 67.02
N PHE A 649 -19.07 -19.07 65.99
CA PHE A 649 -20.29 -19.90 66.12
C PHE A 649 -19.97 -21.32 66.59
N TYR A 650 -18.96 -21.97 66.00
CA TYR A 650 -18.56 -23.34 66.35
C TYR A 650 -17.66 -23.41 67.59
N GLY A 651 -16.94 -22.33 67.88
CA GLY A 651 -16.11 -22.19 69.08
C GLY A 651 -14.91 -23.14 69.15
N SER A 652 -14.22 -23.13 70.30
CA SER A 652 -13.02 -23.93 70.55
C SER A 652 -13.28 -25.44 70.63
N GLY A 653 -14.54 -25.86 70.74
CA GLY A 653 -14.91 -27.28 70.78
C GLY A 653 -14.73 -28.00 69.45
N ILE A 654 -14.91 -27.30 68.33
CA ILE A 654 -14.78 -27.85 66.98
C ILE A 654 -13.56 -27.28 66.27
N PHE A 655 -13.24 -25.99 66.51
CA PHE A 655 -12.06 -25.34 65.94
C PHE A 655 -11.13 -24.81 67.04
N PRO A 656 -10.42 -25.70 67.76
CA PRO A 656 -9.40 -25.28 68.71
C PRO A 656 -8.21 -24.63 68.00
N MET A 657 -7.57 -23.65 68.64
CA MET A 657 -6.35 -23.03 68.12
C MET A 657 -5.16 -24.00 68.24
N LEU A 658 -4.96 -24.83 67.21
CA LEU A 658 -3.88 -25.80 67.10
C LEU A 658 -3.00 -25.51 65.88
N VAL A 659 -1.71 -25.87 65.96
CA VAL A 659 -0.80 -25.77 64.82
C VAL A 659 -1.20 -26.80 63.76
N SER A 660 -1.53 -26.34 62.55
CA SER A 660 -1.86 -27.22 61.42
C SER A 660 -1.00 -26.90 60.21
N ARG A 661 -0.25 -27.92 59.73
CA ARG A 661 0.53 -27.86 58.48
C ARG A 661 -0.12 -28.63 57.33
N LYS A 662 -1.06 -29.54 57.62
CA LYS A 662 -1.76 -30.39 56.64
C LYS A 662 -3.27 -30.16 56.73
N THR A 663 -3.72 -28.96 56.37
CA THR A 663 -5.13 -28.55 56.44
C THR A 663 -6.08 -29.45 55.63
N LYS A 664 -5.56 -30.16 54.61
CA LYS A 664 -6.30 -31.18 53.84
C LYS A 664 -6.78 -32.36 54.69
N ASN A 665 -6.14 -32.65 55.83
CA ASN A 665 -6.43 -33.83 56.66
C ASN A 665 -7.36 -33.55 57.85
N ILE A 666 -7.78 -32.30 58.04
CA ILE A 666 -8.70 -31.89 59.12
C ILE A 666 -10.11 -32.35 58.74
N LYS A 667 -10.66 -33.37 59.41
CA LYS A 667 -11.96 -33.97 59.06
C LYS A 667 -13.13 -33.09 59.48
N GLU A 668 -12.94 -32.31 60.52
CA GLU A 668 -13.92 -31.40 61.12
C GLU A 668 -14.46 -30.39 60.08
N LEU A 669 -13.61 -29.94 59.14
CA LEU A 669 -13.99 -29.05 58.05
C LEU A 669 -14.88 -29.69 56.98
N ASP A 670 -14.87 -31.02 56.87
CA ASP A 670 -15.68 -31.80 55.94
C ASP A 670 -17.02 -32.23 56.56
N GLU A 671 -17.08 -32.31 57.89
CA GLU A 671 -18.24 -32.81 58.65
C GLU A 671 -19.22 -31.69 59.06
N VAL A 672 -18.73 -30.47 59.28
CA VAL A 672 -19.58 -29.34 59.68
C VAL A 672 -20.09 -28.53 58.49
N SER A 673 -21.32 -28.04 58.62
CA SER A 673 -21.99 -27.27 57.58
C SER A 673 -21.47 -25.84 57.47
N GLY A 674 -21.28 -25.37 56.24
CA GLY A 674 -21.02 -23.96 55.95
C GLY A 674 -22.27 -23.17 55.57
N VAL A 675 -23.46 -23.77 55.55
CA VAL A 675 -24.70 -23.13 55.08
C VAL A 675 -25.25 -22.16 56.11
N VAL A 676 -25.52 -20.91 55.70
CA VAL A 676 -26.08 -19.88 56.59
C VAL A 676 -27.61 -19.95 56.59
N ARG A 677 -28.21 -20.08 57.79
CA ARG A 677 -29.66 -20.19 57.99
C ARG A 677 -30.15 -19.40 59.20
N ASP A 678 -31.47 -19.34 59.31
CA ASP A 678 -32.19 -18.87 60.49
C ASP A 678 -32.24 -20.00 61.53
N ALA A 679 -31.45 -19.86 62.59
CA ALA A 679 -31.23 -20.90 63.60
C ALA A 679 -32.28 -20.88 64.73
N GLY A 680 -33.30 -20.01 64.66
CA GLY A 680 -34.39 -19.95 65.64
C GLY A 680 -34.61 -18.55 66.23
N THR A 681 -35.61 -18.44 67.11
CA THR A 681 -35.87 -17.25 67.92
C THR A 681 -35.02 -17.24 69.18
N VAL A 682 -34.64 -16.04 69.63
CA VAL A 682 -33.84 -15.84 70.85
C VAL A 682 -34.66 -16.13 72.12
N ASN A 683 -35.97 -15.88 72.05
CA ASN A 683 -36.94 -16.14 73.11
C ASN A 683 -38.08 -17.01 72.56
N ASP A 684 -38.66 -17.86 73.41
CA ASP A 684 -39.74 -18.77 73.03
C ASP A 684 -41.11 -18.06 72.89
N ASP A 685 -41.30 -16.88 73.51
CA ASP A 685 -42.51 -16.03 73.39
C ASP A 685 -42.24 -14.51 73.25
N PRO A 686 -41.73 -14.00 72.11
CA PRO A 686 -41.54 -12.57 71.89
C PRO A 686 -42.69 -11.92 71.08
N ILE A 687 -43.10 -10.70 71.46
CA ILE A 687 -44.09 -9.88 70.72
C ILE A 687 -43.62 -9.60 69.27
N ILE A 688 -42.31 -9.55 69.04
CA ILE A 688 -41.68 -9.53 67.71
C ILE A 688 -40.62 -10.64 67.63
N PRO A 689 -40.79 -11.65 66.74
CA PRO A 689 -39.84 -12.76 66.62
C PRO A 689 -38.54 -12.35 65.92
N VAL A 690 -37.55 -11.92 66.71
CA VAL A 690 -36.17 -11.69 66.24
C VAL A 690 -35.48 -13.04 66.03
N GLY A 691 -34.97 -13.26 64.82
CA GLY A 691 -34.22 -14.46 64.47
C GLY A 691 -32.71 -14.34 64.76
N ARG A 692 -32.03 -15.47 64.92
CA ARG A 692 -30.57 -15.53 65.00
C ARG A 692 -30.00 -16.16 63.73
N VAL A 693 -29.00 -15.51 63.14
CA VAL A 693 -28.24 -16.07 62.02
C VAL A 693 -27.31 -17.16 62.56
N GLY A 694 -27.37 -18.37 62.00
CA GLY A 694 -26.52 -19.49 62.39
C GLY A 694 -26.16 -20.39 61.20
N LEU A 695 -25.49 -21.50 61.49
CA LEU A 695 -25.00 -22.45 60.48
C LEU A 695 -25.70 -23.81 60.60
N GLY A 696 -25.95 -24.46 59.46
CA GLY A 696 -26.47 -25.83 59.40
C GLY A 696 -28.00 -25.93 59.33
N GLU A 697 -28.59 -26.73 60.21
CA GLU A 697 -30.03 -26.97 60.24
C GLU A 697 -30.80 -25.71 60.67
N GLY A 698 -31.84 -25.36 59.91
CA GLY A 698 -32.60 -24.12 60.13
C GLY A 698 -33.48 -23.76 58.94
N LYS A 699 -34.23 -22.65 59.06
CA LYS A 699 -35.06 -22.13 57.94
C LYS A 699 -34.23 -21.19 57.06
N PRO A 700 -34.53 -21.07 55.75
CA PRO A 700 -33.91 -20.04 54.91
C PRO A 700 -34.14 -18.64 55.47
N LEU A 701 -33.14 -17.76 55.34
CA LEU A 701 -33.24 -16.37 55.77
C LEU A 701 -34.38 -15.64 55.06
N ARG A 702 -35.15 -14.83 55.80
CA ARG A 702 -36.33 -14.12 55.28
C ARG A 702 -36.10 -12.61 55.24
N ARG A 703 -36.44 -11.99 54.11
CA ARG A 703 -36.27 -10.55 53.89
C ARG A 703 -37.00 -9.68 54.91
N SER A 704 -38.22 -10.04 55.30
CA SER A 704 -39.08 -9.22 56.18
C SER A 704 -38.92 -9.53 57.67
N ARG A 705 -37.97 -10.41 58.03
CA ARG A 705 -37.72 -10.79 59.42
C ARG A 705 -36.52 -10.00 59.96
N ARG A 706 -36.60 -9.61 61.23
CA ARG A 706 -35.49 -8.98 61.96
C ARG A 706 -34.54 -10.04 62.50
N TYR A 707 -33.25 -9.74 62.44
CA TYR A 707 -32.18 -10.58 62.97
C TYR A 707 -31.36 -9.82 64.02
N GLU A 708 -30.80 -10.53 64.99
CA GLU A 708 -29.82 -9.96 65.92
C GLU A 708 -28.65 -9.35 65.14
N CYS A 709 -28.23 -8.15 65.53
CA CYS A 709 -27.16 -7.41 64.85
C CYS A 709 -26.23 -6.71 65.84
N TYR A 710 -25.09 -6.22 65.34
CA TYR A 710 -24.21 -5.37 66.14
C TYR A 710 -24.84 -4.01 66.40
N LYS A 711 -24.44 -3.35 67.48
CA LYS A 711 -24.96 -2.02 67.86
C LYS A 711 -24.87 -0.99 66.73
N GLY A 712 -23.84 -1.07 65.88
CA GLY A 712 -23.64 -0.16 64.74
C GLY A 712 -24.65 -0.36 63.60
N ASP A 713 -25.29 -1.53 63.52
CA ASP A 713 -26.24 -1.89 62.46
C ASP A 713 -27.70 -1.89 62.95
N SER A 714 -27.96 -1.48 64.20
CA SER A 714 -29.30 -1.54 64.79
C SER A 714 -30.27 -0.57 64.12
N GLU A 715 -31.40 -1.09 63.64
CA GLU A 715 -32.44 -0.28 62.99
C GLU A 715 -33.60 0.03 63.95
N PRO A 716 -34.15 1.26 63.91
CA PRO A 716 -35.34 1.59 64.69
C PRO A 716 -36.53 0.71 64.28
N LEU A 717 -37.42 0.44 65.24
CA LEU A 717 -38.66 -0.29 64.98
C LEU A 717 -39.57 0.51 64.05
N THR A 718 -40.17 -0.16 63.07
CA THR A 718 -41.13 0.48 62.16
C THR A 718 -42.42 0.83 62.91
N PRO A 719 -43.22 1.81 62.44
CA PRO A 719 -44.48 2.20 63.10
C PRO A 719 -45.48 1.04 63.29
N SER A 720 -45.46 0.05 62.39
CA SER A 720 -46.30 -1.16 62.46
C SER A 720 -45.79 -2.19 63.47
N GLU A 721 -44.48 -2.25 63.70
CA GLU A 721 -43.85 -3.06 64.74
C GLU A 721 -44.08 -2.44 66.13
N LEU A 722 -43.95 -1.11 66.23
CA LEU A 722 -44.28 -0.35 67.44
C LEU A 722 -45.76 -0.47 67.82
N SER A 723 -46.66 -0.53 66.85
CA SER A 723 -48.09 -0.72 67.11
C SER A 723 -48.44 -2.14 67.57
N LYS A 724 -47.73 -3.17 67.08
CA LYS A 724 -47.82 -4.55 67.61
C LYS A 724 -47.35 -4.65 69.05
N ILE A 725 -46.26 -3.96 69.40
CA ILE A 725 -45.79 -3.89 70.79
C ILE A 725 -46.82 -3.17 71.68
N ARG A 726 -47.42 -2.08 71.21
CA ARG A 726 -48.43 -1.31 71.97
C ARG A 726 -49.76 -2.04 72.18
N ARG A 727 -50.08 -3.03 71.35
CA ARG A 727 -51.36 -3.75 71.42
C ARG A 727 -51.36 -4.99 72.33
N GLY A 728 -50.20 -5.41 72.88
CA GLY A 728 -50.08 -6.67 73.65
C GLY A 728 -50.27 -7.90 72.74
N GLY A 729 -49.75 -9.09 73.03
CA GLY A 729 -49.79 -9.67 74.37
C GLY A 729 -51.23 -10.07 74.66
#